data_AF-A0A1J7K3R1-F1
#
_entry.id   AF-A0A1J7K3R1-F1
#
_cell.length_a   1.000
_cell.length_b   1.000
_cell.length_c   1.000
_cell.angle_alpha   90.00
_cell.angle_beta   90.00
_cell.angle_gamma   90.00
#
_symmetry.space_group_name_H-M   'P 1'
#
loop_
_entity.id
_entity.type
_entity.pdbx_description
1 polymer ?
#
loop_
_entity_poly.entity_id
_entity_poly.type
_entity_poly.pdbx_seq_one_letter_code
_entity_poly.pdbx_strand_id
1 'polypeptide(L)'
;MRFILGLGLLLFHGYRADAKAVFAHFMADWAHEIQLAQAAHIDAFALNMAYNEGDDAQLDNAFSAADSAGFKLFFSFDYAGNGAWPMQTVITMLTNYGNRGSYYKYNGKSFVSTFEGPDSASDWIHIKATTNCCFVPDWSSVGAKEAVSRGNGVADGLFSWAAWPWGSRDMNTYTDASYLQYLNGRPYMMPVSPWFYTNLPGFTKNWLWRGDDLWFDRWQEVLYVQPEWVEIISWNDFGESHYIGPIIDKALGAMTTGRAPIDYVSNMPHDGWRLTLPQSIDLYVRNTTTITQEGVSVWYRTQPAAACNAGDTTGNTASQLQIEFDPTSVVQDRVFFTAILGSAADVSVSIGGASQTATWSDVPDGNVGLYHGSAPFNGRAGTVVVTVSRSGGTVVSVTGVAITTSCGTGGLENWNAWVGSSTSPGSISATPEKMDSQVCVRGSGVDNFGGLCSYSCGLGYCPVGACTCDAMGAQRPKPSPANVNGYPAAGLDENYSGLCAFDCNLGYCPDAPLTTPTVSPFLPPACTSGTGSGNWAGLCSYSCNFGFCPMHICTCTSQGALNQPPPQTQNVKGSPVGGQDDYGLCDFTCTRGYCPPGACIATNNTGSSGGTPVSIDPTIWSQPSPTVTCVPPCVFVLPPYTLPTPTTFSFEPVTATLTEAWVAGCVFTTVVTVSWPAITTTAVSPLPTPLYPLGGDCHSFHVWASFGIVPGHSRLILGLRLTSS
;
A
#
# COMPACT_ATOMS: atom_id res chain seq x y z
N MET A 1 47.70 10.45 -60.67
CA MET A 1 46.95 11.40 -59.83
C MET A 1 45.99 10.61 -58.96
N ARG A 2 46.35 10.44 -57.68
CA ARG A 2 45.47 9.90 -56.63
C ARG A 2 44.77 11.10 -56.00
N PHE A 3 43.46 11.06 -55.87
CA PHE A 3 42.74 11.91 -54.92
C PHE A 3 41.97 11.02 -53.96
N ILE A 4 42.40 11.09 -52.72
CA ILE A 4 41.85 10.45 -51.53
C ILE A 4 40.78 11.41 -51.01
N LEU A 5 39.53 10.94 -50.83
CA LEU A 5 38.56 11.58 -49.95
C LEU A 5 38.38 10.67 -48.73
N GLY A 6 38.76 11.20 -47.56
CA GLY A 6 38.72 10.48 -46.30
C GLY A 6 37.28 10.29 -45.80
N LEU A 7 36.98 9.05 -45.38
CA LEU A 7 35.87 8.76 -44.49
C LEU A 7 36.27 9.19 -43.07
N GLY A 8 35.58 10.18 -42.52
CA GLY A 8 35.58 10.44 -41.09
C GLY A 8 34.77 9.38 -40.36
N LEU A 9 35.44 8.58 -39.52
CA LEU A 9 34.80 7.72 -38.54
C LEU A 9 34.18 8.61 -37.44
N LEU A 10 32.88 8.82 -37.48
CA LEU A 10 32.13 9.35 -36.33
C LEU A 10 31.88 8.18 -35.38
N LEU A 11 32.63 8.18 -34.28
CA LEU A 11 32.39 7.34 -33.11
C LEU A 11 31.03 7.71 -32.51
N PHE A 12 29.99 6.94 -32.87
CA PHE A 12 28.77 6.89 -32.07
C PHE A 12 29.11 6.25 -30.73
N HIS A 13 29.44 7.08 -29.74
CA HIS A 13 29.24 6.72 -28.34
C HIS A 13 27.72 6.56 -28.19
N GLY A 14 27.27 5.32 -28.11
CA GLY A 14 25.91 5.02 -27.71
C GLY A 14 25.70 5.60 -26.32
N TYR A 15 24.99 6.72 -26.24
CA TYR A 15 24.33 7.12 -25.01
C TYR A 15 23.35 5.99 -24.69
N ARG A 16 23.75 5.06 -23.82
CA ARG A 16 22.75 4.38 -23.01
C ARG A 16 22.05 5.49 -22.25
N ALA A 17 20.78 5.74 -22.55
CA ALA A 17 19.94 6.49 -21.63
C ALA A 17 20.04 5.76 -20.29
N ASP A 18 20.47 6.46 -19.24
CA ASP A 18 20.42 5.94 -17.87
C ASP A 18 18.95 5.64 -17.57
N ALA A 19 18.58 4.36 -17.67
CA ALA A 19 17.21 3.88 -17.59
C ALA A 19 16.81 3.50 -16.14
N LYS A 20 17.66 3.83 -15.16
CA LYS A 20 17.47 3.55 -13.75
C LYS A 20 17.52 4.80 -12.91
N ALA A 21 16.61 4.94 -11.97
CA ALA A 21 16.63 6.01 -10.96
C ALA A 21 16.00 5.53 -9.65
N VAL A 22 16.40 6.14 -8.54
CA VAL A 22 15.86 5.90 -7.20
C VAL A 22 15.13 7.14 -6.69
N PHE A 23 13.90 6.96 -6.22
CA PHE A 23 13.02 8.03 -5.73
C PHE A 23 12.70 7.87 -4.25
N ALA A 24 12.27 8.95 -3.57
CA ALA A 24 11.71 8.87 -2.21
C ALA A 24 10.49 9.80 -2.01
N HIS A 25 9.51 9.37 -1.22
CA HIS A 25 8.22 10.06 -1.01
C HIS A 25 8.26 11.11 0.13
N PHE A 26 7.82 12.38 -0.10
CA PHE A 26 8.27 13.55 0.70
C PHE A 26 7.22 14.62 1.15
N MET A 27 7.47 15.32 2.30
CA MET A 27 6.82 16.55 2.87
C MET A 27 7.71 17.49 3.81
N ALA A 28 8.07 18.73 3.39
CA ALA A 28 8.62 19.94 4.10
C ALA A 28 10.03 20.04 4.80
N ASP A 29 10.77 21.13 4.44
CA ASP A 29 12.21 21.59 4.60
C ASP A 29 13.16 21.22 3.44
N TRP A 30 12.77 21.73 2.27
CA TRP A 30 13.27 21.33 0.96
C TRP A 30 14.79 21.37 0.78
N ALA A 31 15.48 22.45 1.18
CA ALA A 31 16.90 22.59 0.84
C ALA A 31 17.78 21.60 1.62
N HIS A 32 17.52 21.46 2.93
CA HIS A 32 18.28 20.53 3.77
C HIS A 32 17.99 19.08 3.40
N GLU A 33 16.73 18.74 3.18
CA GLU A 33 16.35 17.36 2.86
C GLU A 33 16.79 16.92 1.47
N ILE A 34 16.76 17.82 0.47
CA ILE A 34 17.36 17.56 -0.85
C ILE A 34 18.86 17.28 -0.70
N GLN A 35 19.58 18.03 0.13
CA GLN A 35 21.00 17.78 0.38
C GLN A 35 21.24 16.39 0.98
N LEU A 36 20.41 15.97 1.94
CA LEU A 36 20.50 14.64 2.54
C LEU A 36 20.16 13.53 1.52
N ALA A 37 19.17 13.75 0.66
CA ALA A 37 18.79 12.80 -0.39
C ALA A 37 19.90 12.65 -1.44
N GLN A 38 20.51 13.75 -1.87
CA GLN A 38 21.69 13.74 -2.75
C GLN A 38 22.87 13.01 -2.11
N ALA A 39 23.12 13.21 -0.81
CA ALA A 39 24.16 12.51 -0.08
C ALA A 39 23.88 10.99 0.03
N ALA A 40 22.60 10.59 0.04
CA ALA A 40 22.16 9.20 -0.04
C ALA A 40 22.11 8.66 -1.48
N HIS A 41 22.46 9.47 -2.49
CA HIS A 41 22.40 9.16 -3.93
C HIS A 41 20.99 8.94 -4.50
N ILE A 42 19.96 9.50 -3.87
CA ILE A 42 18.59 9.50 -4.42
C ILE A 42 18.51 10.54 -5.55
N ASP A 43 17.82 10.21 -6.63
CA ASP A 43 17.78 11.03 -7.85
C ASP A 43 16.64 12.06 -7.85
N ALA A 44 15.49 11.70 -7.26
CA ALA A 44 14.32 12.56 -7.19
C ALA A 44 13.46 12.31 -5.96
N PHE A 45 12.59 13.28 -5.62
CA PHE A 45 11.45 13.02 -4.74
C PHE A 45 10.15 12.81 -5.52
N ALA A 46 9.40 11.80 -5.09
CA ALA A 46 7.99 11.62 -5.42
C ALA A 46 7.17 12.51 -4.49
N LEU A 47 6.55 13.55 -5.04
CA LEU A 47 5.73 14.49 -4.27
C LEU A 47 4.32 13.92 -4.16
N ASN A 48 4.02 13.27 -3.04
CA ASN A 48 2.68 12.77 -2.76
C ASN A 48 1.78 13.88 -2.25
N MET A 49 0.63 14.01 -2.88
CA MET A 49 -0.30 15.09 -2.59
C MET A 49 -1.71 14.56 -2.69
N ALA A 50 -2.50 14.73 -1.64
CA ALA A 50 -3.94 14.52 -1.71
C ALA A 50 -4.63 15.78 -2.23
N TYR A 51 -5.79 15.58 -2.86
CA TYR A 51 -6.50 16.68 -3.50
C TYR A 51 -6.99 17.70 -2.45
N ASN A 52 -6.80 18.99 -2.73
CA ASN A 52 -7.39 20.11 -1.96
C ASN A 52 -6.94 20.19 -0.48
N GLU A 53 -5.67 19.91 -0.20
CA GLU A 53 -5.08 20.03 1.15
C GLU A 53 -4.29 21.34 1.37
N GLY A 54 -4.14 22.18 0.33
CA GLY A 54 -3.54 23.51 0.44
C GLY A 54 -2.03 23.56 0.15
N ASP A 55 -1.50 22.59 -0.60
CA ASP A 55 -0.07 22.42 -0.85
C ASP A 55 0.54 23.36 -1.91
N ASP A 56 -0.26 24.19 -2.59
CA ASP A 56 0.18 24.98 -3.75
C ASP A 56 1.46 25.79 -3.47
N ALA A 57 1.53 26.45 -2.32
CA ALA A 57 2.72 27.23 -1.93
C ALA A 57 3.94 26.34 -1.62
N GLN A 58 3.74 25.11 -1.16
CA GLN A 58 4.83 24.17 -0.89
C GLN A 58 5.45 23.64 -2.19
N LEU A 59 4.66 23.47 -3.25
CA LEU A 59 5.19 23.04 -4.55
C LEU A 59 6.16 24.05 -5.14
N ASP A 60 5.83 25.34 -5.08
CA ASP A 60 6.74 26.40 -5.55
C ASP A 60 8.04 26.43 -4.74
N ASN A 61 7.96 26.24 -3.43
CA ASN A 61 9.15 26.14 -2.57
C ASN A 61 10.00 24.91 -2.91
N ALA A 62 9.36 23.75 -3.12
CA ALA A 62 10.01 22.50 -3.50
C ALA A 62 10.80 22.65 -4.79
N PHE A 63 10.13 23.09 -5.87
CA PHE A 63 10.75 23.24 -7.17
C PHE A 63 11.83 24.32 -7.16
N SER A 64 11.68 25.40 -6.38
CA SER A 64 12.72 26.42 -6.26
C SER A 64 13.99 25.89 -5.57
N ALA A 65 13.83 25.07 -4.52
CA ALA A 65 14.95 24.41 -3.86
C ALA A 65 15.62 23.37 -4.79
N ALA A 66 14.82 22.57 -5.50
CA ALA A 66 15.31 21.59 -6.45
C ALA A 66 16.04 22.21 -7.64
N ASP A 67 15.53 23.32 -8.20
CA ASP A 67 16.21 24.10 -9.24
C ASP A 67 17.57 24.60 -8.76
N SER A 68 17.65 25.06 -7.51
CA SER A 68 18.89 25.56 -6.91
C SER A 68 19.93 24.45 -6.66
N ALA A 69 19.47 23.25 -6.31
CA ALA A 69 20.32 22.09 -5.99
C ALA A 69 20.62 21.18 -7.20
N GLY A 70 19.95 21.38 -8.34
CA GLY A 70 20.00 20.48 -9.49
C GLY A 70 19.29 19.13 -9.24
N PHE A 71 18.48 19.04 -8.19
CA PHE A 71 17.72 17.83 -7.81
C PHE A 71 16.44 17.69 -8.61
N LYS A 72 15.86 16.49 -8.66
CA LYS A 72 14.63 16.23 -9.42
C LYS A 72 13.43 16.01 -8.52
N LEU A 73 12.25 16.36 -9.02
CA LEU A 73 10.96 16.14 -8.36
C LEU A 73 9.97 15.63 -9.42
N PHE A 74 8.99 14.84 -9.02
CA PHE A 74 7.81 14.54 -9.85
C PHE A 74 6.57 14.38 -8.99
N PHE A 75 5.39 14.49 -9.61
CA PHE A 75 4.14 14.34 -8.91
C PHE A 75 3.74 12.88 -8.73
N SER A 76 3.36 12.54 -7.50
CA SER A 76 2.55 11.38 -7.14
C SER A 76 1.20 11.90 -6.66
N PHE A 77 0.16 11.77 -7.48
CA PHE A 77 -1.17 12.22 -7.09
C PHE A 77 -1.83 11.17 -6.21
N ASP A 78 -2.16 11.51 -4.97
CA ASP A 78 -2.85 10.62 -4.05
C ASP A 78 -4.35 10.66 -4.30
N TYR A 79 -4.88 9.61 -4.94
CA TYR A 79 -6.31 9.46 -5.23
C TYR A 79 -7.09 8.85 -4.06
N ALA A 80 -6.40 8.33 -3.03
CA ALA A 80 -7.00 7.67 -1.87
C ALA A 80 -7.09 8.59 -0.63
N GLY A 81 -6.21 9.58 -0.51
CA GLY A 81 -6.07 10.43 0.68
C GLY A 81 -7.26 11.36 0.91
N ASN A 82 -7.70 12.09 -0.12
CA ASN A 82 -8.85 13.01 -0.04
C ASN A 82 -9.78 12.90 -1.26
N GLY A 83 -9.90 11.68 -1.79
CA GLY A 83 -10.69 11.37 -2.98
C GLY A 83 -9.95 11.61 -4.31
N ALA A 84 -10.61 11.22 -5.40
CA ALA A 84 -10.01 11.26 -6.72
C ALA A 84 -9.69 12.69 -7.18
N TRP A 85 -8.52 12.86 -7.80
CA TRP A 85 -8.10 14.13 -8.39
C TRP A 85 -8.94 14.45 -9.65
N PRO A 86 -9.50 15.67 -9.76
CA PRO A 86 -10.16 16.10 -11.00
C PRO A 86 -9.18 16.16 -12.17
N MET A 87 -9.53 15.52 -13.29
CA MET A 87 -8.72 15.44 -14.51
C MET A 87 -8.12 16.78 -14.95
N GLN A 88 -8.91 17.85 -14.97
CA GLN A 88 -8.46 19.17 -15.42
C GLN A 88 -7.42 19.80 -14.49
N THR A 89 -7.49 19.51 -13.19
CA THR A 89 -6.51 19.97 -12.20
C THR A 89 -5.16 19.30 -12.46
N VAL A 90 -5.17 17.98 -12.67
CA VAL A 90 -3.95 17.21 -13.02
C VAL A 90 -3.30 17.74 -14.29
N ILE A 91 -4.08 17.99 -15.35
CA ILE A 91 -3.57 18.58 -16.60
C ILE A 91 -2.91 19.94 -16.35
N THR A 92 -3.57 20.79 -15.55
CA THR A 92 -3.07 22.13 -15.24
C THR A 92 -1.73 22.06 -14.50
N MET A 93 -1.63 21.20 -13.48
CA MET A 93 -0.40 21.03 -12.70
C MET A 93 0.74 20.49 -13.56
N LEU A 94 0.49 19.44 -14.35
CA LEU A 94 1.52 18.88 -15.25
C LEU A 94 1.97 19.91 -16.30
N THR A 95 1.07 20.75 -16.80
CA THR A 95 1.43 21.82 -17.75
C THR A 95 2.30 22.90 -17.11
N ASN A 96 2.00 23.28 -15.86
CA ASN A 96 2.71 24.33 -15.13
C ASN A 96 4.11 23.89 -14.68
N TYR A 97 4.25 22.66 -14.18
CA TYR A 97 5.50 22.19 -13.57
C TYR A 97 6.29 21.22 -14.43
N GLY A 98 5.64 20.43 -15.29
CA GLY A 98 6.28 19.33 -16.04
C GLY A 98 7.40 19.77 -16.98
N ASN A 99 7.43 21.05 -17.37
CA ASN A 99 8.47 21.62 -18.22
C ASN A 99 9.69 22.16 -17.46
N ARG A 100 9.65 22.24 -16.13
CA ARG A 100 10.77 22.73 -15.31
C ARG A 100 11.98 21.80 -15.45
N GLY A 101 13.18 22.37 -15.33
CA GLY A 101 14.44 21.61 -15.40
C GLY A 101 14.63 20.66 -14.22
N SER A 102 14.06 21.00 -13.06
CA SER A 102 13.97 20.16 -11.86
C SER A 102 12.83 19.13 -11.91
N TYR A 103 11.96 19.12 -12.92
CA TYR A 103 10.96 18.05 -13.04
C TYR A 103 11.62 16.79 -13.64
N TYR A 104 11.45 15.62 -13.01
CA TYR A 104 12.02 14.37 -13.51
C TYR A 104 11.38 13.98 -14.85
N LYS A 105 12.22 13.68 -15.85
CA LYS A 105 11.77 13.30 -17.19
C LYS A 105 12.32 11.95 -17.57
N TYR A 106 11.44 11.10 -18.11
CA TYR A 106 11.81 9.83 -18.71
C TYR A 106 11.61 9.90 -20.23
N ASN A 107 12.68 9.62 -20.99
CA ASN A 107 12.68 9.72 -22.46
C ASN A 107 12.11 11.08 -22.97
N GLY A 108 12.45 12.16 -22.29
CA GLY A 108 12.01 13.53 -22.60
C GLY A 108 10.59 13.88 -22.16
N LYS A 109 9.84 12.93 -21.58
CA LYS A 109 8.46 13.13 -21.07
C LYS A 109 8.46 13.35 -19.56
N SER A 110 7.63 14.25 -19.08
CA SER A 110 7.41 14.43 -17.63
C SER A 110 6.91 13.12 -17.02
N PHE A 111 7.61 12.60 -16.03
CA PHE A 111 7.22 11.40 -15.30
C PHE A 111 6.13 11.73 -14.28
N VAL A 112 5.13 10.86 -14.13
CA VAL A 112 4.05 11.07 -13.16
C VAL A 112 3.55 9.72 -12.65
N SER A 113 3.23 9.68 -11.37
CA SER A 113 2.66 8.52 -10.68
C SER A 113 1.40 8.91 -9.92
N THR A 114 0.74 7.92 -9.35
CA THR A 114 -0.39 8.09 -8.43
C THR A 114 -0.23 7.11 -7.28
N PHE A 115 -0.76 7.45 -6.10
CA PHE A 115 -1.13 6.46 -5.11
C PHE A 115 -2.61 6.10 -5.30
N GLU A 116 -2.85 4.84 -5.66
CA GLU A 116 -4.17 4.33 -6.04
C GLU A 116 -4.89 5.15 -7.14
N GLY A 117 -6.22 5.05 -7.22
CA GLY A 117 -7.06 5.67 -8.24
C GLY A 117 -7.38 4.83 -9.50
N PRO A 118 -7.46 3.48 -9.46
CA PRO A 118 -7.74 2.67 -10.65
C PRO A 118 -9.12 2.96 -11.27
N ASP A 119 -10.07 3.50 -10.51
CA ASP A 119 -11.38 3.92 -11.00
C ASP A 119 -11.33 5.20 -11.85
N SER A 120 -10.26 5.98 -11.72
CA SER A 120 -10.01 7.18 -12.55
C SER A 120 -9.11 6.88 -13.76
N ALA A 121 -8.82 5.62 -14.06
CA ALA A 121 -7.90 5.24 -15.13
C ALA A 121 -8.34 5.73 -16.53
N SER A 122 -9.64 5.92 -16.78
CA SER A 122 -10.13 6.46 -18.06
C SER A 122 -9.71 7.91 -18.30
N ASP A 123 -9.59 8.71 -17.25
CA ASP A 123 -9.21 10.13 -17.35
C ASP A 123 -7.79 10.27 -17.88
N TRP A 124 -6.91 9.32 -17.50
CA TRP A 124 -5.52 9.30 -17.92
C TRP A 124 -5.33 9.15 -19.43
N ILE A 125 -6.33 8.64 -20.17
CA ILE A 125 -6.29 8.61 -21.64
C ILE A 125 -6.22 10.05 -22.17
N HIS A 126 -7.04 10.95 -21.63
CA HIS A 126 -7.07 12.34 -22.02
C HIS A 126 -5.91 13.15 -21.42
N ILE A 127 -5.53 12.89 -20.17
CA ILE A 127 -4.39 13.55 -19.50
C ILE A 127 -3.11 13.29 -20.30
N LYS A 128 -2.82 12.03 -20.64
CA LYS A 128 -1.62 11.68 -21.42
C LYS A 128 -1.67 12.25 -22.84
N ALA A 129 -2.82 12.21 -23.50
CA ALA A 129 -2.96 12.81 -24.83
C ALA A 129 -2.68 14.32 -24.83
N THR A 130 -3.01 15.01 -23.74
CA THR A 130 -2.84 16.47 -23.60
C THR A 130 -1.44 16.87 -23.16
N THR A 131 -0.86 16.14 -22.20
CA THR A 131 0.40 16.50 -21.54
C THR A 131 1.62 15.77 -22.10
N ASN A 132 1.41 14.65 -22.83
CA ASN A 132 2.46 13.74 -23.29
C ASN A 132 3.37 13.23 -22.15
N CYS A 133 2.85 13.08 -20.94
CA CYS A 133 3.58 12.53 -19.80
C CYS A 133 3.89 11.03 -19.95
N CYS A 134 4.85 10.55 -19.17
CA CYS A 134 5.06 9.12 -18.90
C CYS A 134 4.34 8.78 -17.59
N PHE A 135 3.36 7.89 -17.65
CA PHE A 135 2.46 7.59 -16.54
C PHE A 135 2.72 6.20 -15.96
N VAL A 136 3.10 6.16 -14.68
CA VAL A 136 3.45 4.94 -13.93
C VAL A 136 2.68 4.96 -12.59
N PRO A 137 1.39 4.57 -12.58
CA PRO A 137 0.58 4.57 -11.36
C PRO A 137 0.93 3.40 -10.44
N ASP A 138 0.74 3.62 -9.14
CA ASP A 138 0.41 2.54 -8.22
C ASP A 138 -1.10 2.29 -8.25
N TRP A 139 -1.49 1.07 -8.63
CA TRP A 139 -2.87 0.56 -8.59
C TRP A 139 -2.87 -0.82 -7.91
N SER A 140 -2.12 -0.94 -6.82
CA SER A 140 -1.92 -2.23 -6.13
C SER A 140 -3.21 -2.83 -5.59
N SER A 141 -4.21 -2.02 -5.25
CA SER A 141 -5.54 -2.48 -4.79
C SER A 141 -6.26 -3.45 -5.72
N VAL A 142 -6.00 -3.38 -7.03
CA VAL A 142 -6.60 -4.30 -8.02
C VAL A 142 -5.63 -5.40 -8.49
N GLY A 143 -4.36 -5.32 -8.10
CA GLY A 143 -3.29 -6.22 -8.52
C GLY A 143 -2.80 -6.01 -9.95
N ALA A 144 -1.58 -6.47 -10.24
CA ALA A 144 -0.85 -6.18 -11.48
C ALA A 144 -1.62 -6.51 -12.78
N LYS A 145 -2.28 -7.67 -12.84
CA LYS A 145 -3.00 -8.12 -14.05
C LYS A 145 -4.11 -7.16 -14.43
N GLU A 146 -4.93 -6.79 -13.45
CA GLU A 146 -6.05 -5.89 -13.66
C GLU A 146 -5.55 -4.47 -13.91
N ALA A 147 -4.60 -3.99 -13.09
CA ALA A 147 -3.98 -2.67 -13.22
C ALA A 147 -3.44 -2.42 -14.64
N VAL A 148 -2.76 -3.40 -15.26
CA VAL A 148 -2.20 -3.23 -16.61
C VAL A 148 -3.26 -3.03 -17.69
N SER A 149 -4.49 -3.48 -17.47
CA SER A 149 -5.61 -3.40 -18.42
C SER A 149 -6.46 -2.13 -18.24
N ARG A 150 -6.37 -1.47 -17.08
CA ARG A 150 -7.16 -0.29 -16.73
C ARG A 150 -6.91 0.87 -17.71
N GLY A 151 -7.97 1.64 -17.97
CA GLY A 151 -7.92 2.74 -18.93
C GLY A 151 -7.56 2.29 -20.35
N ASN A 152 -7.89 1.05 -20.74
CA ASN A 152 -7.47 0.44 -22.02
C ASN A 152 -5.94 0.37 -22.15
N GLY A 153 -5.26 -0.02 -21.07
CA GLY A 153 -3.81 -0.14 -21.02
C GLY A 153 -3.07 1.20 -21.08
N VAL A 154 -3.64 2.24 -20.47
CA VAL A 154 -3.12 3.62 -20.54
C VAL A 154 -1.76 3.80 -19.86
N ALA A 155 -1.44 2.98 -18.86
CA ALA A 155 -0.20 3.08 -18.10
C ALA A 155 1.02 2.67 -18.94
N ASP A 156 2.09 3.49 -18.89
CA ASP A 156 3.36 3.19 -19.55
C ASP A 156 4.18 2.16 -18.79
N GLY A 157 4.01 2.12 -17.46
CA GLY A 157 4.58 1.15 -16.53
C GLY A 157 3.68 1.05 -15.29
N LEU A 158 4.04 0.24 -14.31
CA LEU A 158 3.32 0.19 -13.03
C LEU A 158 4.29 0.28 -11.85
N PHE A 159 3.79 0.87 -10.77
CA PHE A 159 4.38 0.85 -9.44
C PHE A 159 3.61 -0.14 -8.56
N SER A 160 4.33 -0.86 -7.70
CA SER A 160 3.74 -1.69 -6.65
C SER A 160 3.91 -1.00 -5.30
N TRP A 161 2.91 -1.04 -4.44
CA TRP A 161 2.99 -0.60 -3.04
C TRP A 161 3.30 -1.76 -2.07
N ALA A 162 3.53 -2.97 -2.59
CA ALA A 162 3.82 -4.15 -1.77
C ALA A 162 5.31 -4.19 -1.34
N ALA A 163 5.67 -3.38 -0.34
CA ALA A 163 7.04 -3.26 0.15
C ALA A 163 7.37 -4.15 1.35
N TRP A 164 6.37 -4.80 1.95
CA TRP A 164 6.49 -5.48 3.24
C TRP A 164 6.06 -6.94 3.20
N PRO A 165 6.68 -7.81 4.02
CA PRO A 165 6.46 -9.25 3.96
C PRO A 165 5.15 -9.69 4.62
N TRP A 166 4.78 -10.94 4.36
CA TRP A 166 3.61 -11.58 4.93
C TRP A 166 3.90 -12.24 6.28
N GLY A 167 3.25 -11.77 7.35
CA GLY A 167 3.40 -12.32 8.69
C GLY A 167 4.87 -12.35 9.13
N SER A 168 5.30 -13.47 9.69
CA SER A 168 6.67 -13.66 10.18
C SER A 168 7.70 -14.03 9.10
N ARG A 169 7.34 -14.00 7.81
CA ARG A 169 8.25 -14.41 6.72
C ARG A 169 9.23 -13.29 6.38
N ASP A 170 10.36 -13.66 5.79
CA ASP A 170 11.25 -12.68 5.14
C ASP A 170 10.61 -12.16 3.85
N MET A 171 11.13 -11.05 3.32
CA MET A 171 10.67 -10.49 2.04
C MET A 171 10.95 -11.46 0.88
N ASN A 172 10.16 -11.36 -0.18
CA ASN A 172 10.38 -12.12 -1.39
C ASN A 172 9.98 -11.32 -2.64
N THR A 173 10.32 -11.85 -3.80
CA THR A 173 10.14 -11.19 -5.10
C THR A 173 8.92 -11.65 -5.89
N TYR A 174 7.99 -12.40 -5.29
CA TYR A 174 6.87 -13.00 -6.04
C TYR A 174 5.87 -11.97 -6.55
N THR A 175 5.58 -10.95 -5.73
CA THR A 175 4.75 -9.83 -6.18
C THR A 175 5.45 -9.10 -7.32
N ASP A 176 6.75 -8.80 -7.21
CA ASP A 176 7.52 -8.13 -8.28
C ASP A 176 7.50 -8.93 -9.59
N ALA A 177 7.71 -10.26 -9.49
CA ALA A 177 7.65 -11.16 -10.63
C ALA A 177 6.28 -11.12 -11.34
N SER A 178 5.19 -10.98 -10.59
CA SER A 178 3.85 -10.81 -11.18
C SER A 178 3.72 -9.50 -11.96
N TYR A 179 4.29 -8.40 -11.46
CA TYR A 179 4.31 -7.12 -12.18
C TYR A 179 5.11 -7.24 -13.48
N LEU A 180 6.33 -7.78 -13.40
CA LEU A 180 7.19 -8.00 -14.56
C LEU A 180 6.50 -8.87 -15.64
N GLN A 181 5.82 -9.94 -15.21
CA GLN A 181 5.09 -10.84 -16.10
C GLN A 181 3.96 -10.10 -16.85
N TYR A 182 3.10 -9.38 -16.14
CA TYR A 182 1.94 -8.73 -16.75
C TYR A 182 2.29 -7.44 -17.52
N LEU A 183 3.37 -6.75 -17.12
CA LEU A 183 3.89 -5.59 -17.84
C LEU A 183 4.46 -6.00 -19.20
N ASN A 184 4.95 -7.23 -19.35
CA ASN A 184 5.43 -7.82 -20.60
C ASN A 184 6.47 -6.94 -21.30
N GLY A 185 7.50 -6.54 -20.54
CA GLY A 185 8.59 -5.67 -21.02
C GLY A 185 8.31 -4.16 -20.92
N ARG A 186 7.15 -3.75 -20.38
CA ARG A 186 6.94 -2.37 -19.94
C ARG A 186 7.66 -2.10 -18.60
N PRO A 187 8.09 -0.85 -18.35
CA PRO A 187 8.81 -0.49 -17.14
C PRO A 187 8.09 -0.86 -15.84
N TYR A 188 8.86 -1.35 -14.87
CA TYR A 188 8.41 -1.62 -13.51
C TYR A 188 9.12 -0.70 -12.50
N MET A 189 8.35 -0.12 -11.58
CA MET A 189 8.87 0.58 -10.41
C MET A 189 8.69 -0.30 -9.16
N MET A 190 9.81 -0.69 -8.57
CA MET A 190 9.87 -1.60 -7.43
C MET A 190 9.86 -0.83 -6.11
N PRO A 191 9.00 -1.19 -5.14
CA PRO A 191 8.97 -0.54 -3.83
C PRO A 191 10.09 -1.05 -2.92
N VAL A 192 10.68 -0.17 -2.14
CA VAL A 192 11.64 -0.50 -1.07
C VAL A 192 11.27 0.27 0.20
N SER A 193 11.19 -0.41 1.34
CA SER A 193 10.83 0.21 2.62
C SER A 193 11.59 -0.46 3.75
N PRO A 194 12.03 0.26 4.80
CA PRO A 194 12.81 -0.35 5.88
C PRO A 194 11.96 -1.01 6.97
N TRP A 195 10.80 -0.43 7.28
CA TRP A 195 9.99 -0.76 8.46
C TRP A 195 8.51 -0.40 8.18
N PHE A 196 7.58 -0.84 9.04
CA PHE A 196 6.21 -0.31 9.04
C PHE A 196 5.56 -0.52 10.39
N TYR A 197 5.02 0.55 10.96
CA TYR A 197 4.12 0.50 12.09
C TYR A 197 3.25 1.74 12.11
N THR A 198 1.95 1.55 12.30
CA THR A 198 1.01 2.65 12.45
C THR A 198 0.02 2.34 13.57
N ASN A 199 -0.33 3.36 14.36
CA ASN A 199 -1.46 3.32 15.28
C ASN A 199 -2.15 4.70 15.23
N LEU A 200 -2.98 4.86 14.20
CA LEU A 200 -3.73 6.07 13.89
C LEU A 200 -5.22 5.73 13.75
N PRO A 201 -5.95 5.55 14.86
CA PRO A 201 -7.38 5.22 14.85
C PRO A 201 -8.24 6.26 14.11
N GLY A 202 -7.78 7.52 14.04
CA GLY A 202 -8.41 8.56 13.24
C GLY A 202 -8.48 8.26 11.74
N PHE A 203 -7.59 7.39 11.26
CA PHE A 203 -7.55 6.88 9.89
C PHE A 203 -7.88 5.38 9.80
N THR A 204 -8.44 4.79 10.86
CA THR A 204 -8.71 3.35 10.96
C THR A 204 -7.47 2.48 10.73
N LYS A 205 -6.31 2.92 11.22
CA LYS A 205 -5.03 2.21 11.09
C LYS A 205 -4.46 1.78 12.43
N ASN A 206 -4.12 0.50 12.57
CA ASN A 206 -3.43 -0.07 13.73
C ASN A 206 -2.80 -1.43 13.42
N TRP A 207 -1.65 -1.43 12.73
CA TRP A 207 -0.96 -2.68 12.38
C TRP A 207 0.54 -2.45 12.16
N LEU A 208 1.27 -3.55 12.04
CA LEU A 208 2.66 -3.59 11.60
C LEU A 208 2.88 -4.65 10.53
N TRP A 209 3.97 -4.51 9.78
CA TRP A 209 4.59 -5.62 9.04
C TRP A 209 6.00 -5.86 9.57
N ARG A 210 6.56 -7.05 9.33
CA ARG A 210 7.92 -7.38 9.79
C ARG A 210 8.95 -6.52 9.04
N GLY A 211 9.67 -5.69 9.78
CA GLY A 211 10.78 -4.86 9.27
C GLY A 211 12.18 -5.35 9.70
N ASP A 212 12.25 -6.52 10.36
CA ASP A 212 13.44 -7.09 10.99
C ASP A 212 14.71 -7.05 10.10
N ASP A 213 14.71 -7.80 9.00
CA ASP A 213 15.82 -7.91 8.04
C ASP A 213 15.51 -7.19 6.71
N LEU A 214 14.29 -6.64 6.60
CA LEU A 214 13.65 -6.13 5.38
C LEU A 214 14.51 -5.13 4.60
N TRP A 215 15.11 -4.15 5.28
CA TRP A 215 15.92 -3.14 4.60
C TRP A 215 17.13 -3.74 3.88
N PHE A 216 17.77 -4.76 4.46
CA PHE A 216 18.89 -5.43 3.81
C PHE A 216 18.39 -6.31 2.66
N ASP A 217 17.42 -7.19 2.94
CA ASP A 217 16.91 -8.16 1.96
C ASP A 217 16.38 -7.46 0.71
N ARG A 218 15.59 -6.41 0.89
CA ARG A 218 14.93 -5.71 -0.21
C ARG A 218 15.92 -5.03 -1.15
N TRP A 219 17.06 -4.54 -0.64
CA TRP A 219 18.13 -4.02 -1.50
C TRP A 219 18.89 -5.13 -2.23
N GLN A 220 19.06 -6.32 -1.65
CA GLN A 220 19.62 -7.47 -2.39
C GLN A 220 18.69 -7.91 -3.52
N GLU A 221 17.38 -7.94 -3.26
CA GLU A 221 16.36 -8.23 -4.26
C GLU A 221 16.39 -7.22 -5.42
N VAL A 222 16.54 -5.92 -5.15
CA VAL A 222 16.72 -4.88 -6.19
C VAL A 222 17.93 -5.18 -7.09
N LEU A 223 19.05 -5.61 -6.49
CA LEU A 223 20.26 -5.96 -7.24
C LEU A 223 20.04 -7.17 -8.15
N TYR A 224 19.14 -8.08 -7.78
CA TYR A 224 18.79 -9.24 -8.61
C TYR A 224 17.72 -8.93 -9.67
N VAL A 225 16.62 -8.31 -9.25
CA VAL A 225 15.44 -8.02 -10.09
C VAL A 225 15.77 -6.98 -11.16
N GLN A 226 16.63 -6.01 -10.85
CA GLN A 226 17.05 -4.95 -11.76
C GLN A 226 15.87 -4.19 -12.42
N PRO A 227 14.89 -3.68 -11.64
CA PRO A 227 13.74 -2.96 -12.18
C PRO A 227 14.17 -1.66 -12.89
N GLU A 228 13.29 -1.06 -13.71
CA GLU A 228 13.53 0.28 -14.29
C GLU A 228 13.63 1.36 -13.23
N TRP A 229 12.83 1.31 -12.17
CA TRP A 229 12.92 2.27 -11.07
C TRP A 229 12.78 1.60 -9.72
N VAL A 230 13.30 2.28 -8.71
CA VAL A 230 13.06 1.98 -7.30
C VAL A 230 12.43 3.21 -6.66
N GLU A 231 11.33 3.01 -5.93
CA GLU A 231 10.79 4.04 -5.05
C GLU A 231 10.95 3.61 -3.59
N ILE A 232 11.67 4.41 -2.81
CA ILE A 232 11.78 4.26 -1.37
C ILE A 232 10.51 4.84 -0.73
N ILE A 233 9.74 3.96 -0.10
CA ILE A 233 8.54 4.26 0.67
C ILE A 233 8.97 4.23 2.15
N SER A 234 9.26 5.36 2.78
CA SER A 234 9.15 6.75 2.31
C SER A 234 10.34 7.59 2.77
N TRP A 235 10.43 8.84 2.31
CA TRP A 235 11.33 9.80 2.92
C TRP A 235 10.81 10.21 4.30
N ASN A 236 9.53 10.54 4.46
CA ASN A 236 9.04 11.14 5.71
C ASN A 236 7.56 10.89 6.06
N ASP A 237 7.03 9.72 5.74
CA ASP A 237 5.77 9.26 6.32
C ASP A 237 5.98 8.78 7.76
N PHE A 238 5.93 9.74 8.68
CA PHE A 238 6.09 9.50 10.12
C PHE A 238 4.91 8.72 10.71
N GLY A 239 3.71 8.85 10.14
CA GLY A 239 2.50 8.20 10.65
C GLY A 239 2.53 6.69 10.47
N GLU A 240 3.29 6.20 9.49
CA GLU A 240 3.44 4.77 9.17
C GLU A 240 4.83 4.21 9.49
N SER A 241 5.68 4.99 10.14
CA SER A 241 6.98 4.58 10.68
C SER A 241 7.94 3.97 9.65
N HIS A 242 7.86 4.39 8.39
CA HIS A 242 8.69 3.86 7.31
C HIS A 242 9.53 4.94 6.62
N TYR A 243 9.77 6.04 7.34
CA TYR A 243 10.58 7.16 6.89
C TYR A 243 12.08 6.82 6.92
N ILE A 244 12.86 7.44 6.04
CA ILE A 244 14.33 7.44 6.11
C ILE A 244 14.92 8.84 6.21
N GLY A 245 14.09 9.88 6.22
CA GLY A 245 14.42 11.29 6.41
C GLY A 245 14.63 11.65 7.88
N PRO A 246 15.17 12.84 8.17
CA PRO A 246 15.25 13.33 9.54
C PRO A 246 13.85 13.59 10.10
N ILE A 247 13.64 13.33 11.39
CA ILE A 247 12.39 13.72 12.06
C ILE A 247 12.34 15.24 12.15
N ILE A 248 11.23 15.81 11.68
CA ILE A 248 10.96 17.24 11.74
C ILE A 248 9.71 17.43 12.59
N ASP A 249 9.86 18.04 13.78
CA ASP A 249 8.75 18.20 14.74
C ASP A 249 7.49 18.84 14.13
N LYS A 250 7.67 19.75 13.17
CA LYS A 250 6.56 20.45 12.47
C LYS A 250 5.82 19.56 11.48
N ALA A 251 6.37 18.41 11.09
CA ALA A 251 5.81 17.47 10.13
C ALA A 251 5.05 16.31 10.79
N LEU A 252 4.88 16.33 12.13
CA LEU A 252 4.17 15.28 12.89
C LEU A 252 2.65 15.49 12.98
N GLY A 253 2.07 16.33 12.11
CA GLY A 253 0.63 16.64 12.12
C GLY A 253 -0.27 15.42 11.99
N ALA A 254 0.15 14.43 11.19
CA ALA A 254 -0.57 13.16 10.99
C ALA A 254 -0.79 12.40 12.32
N MET A 255 0.12 12.52 13.29
CA MET A 255 -0.03 11.89 14.61
C MET A 255 -1.21 12.48 15.38
N THR A 256 -1.45 13.79 15.22
CA THR A 256 -2.57 14.48 15.88
C THR A 256 -3.88 14.20 15.14
N THR A 257 -3.92 14.38 13.83
CA THR A 257 -5.12 14.13 13.00
C THR A 257 -5.56 12.66 13.05
N GLY A 258 -4.58 11.76 12.99
CA GLY A 258 -4.76 10.32 13.11
C GLY A 258 -5.01 9.85 14.54
N ARG A 259 -5.00 10.74 15.55
CA ARG A 259 -5.31 10.45 16.95
C ARG A 259 -4.43 9.34 17.55
N ALA A 260 -3.12 9.42 17.32
CA ALA A 260 -2.17 8.45 17.87
C ALA A 260 -2.30 8.34 19.40
N PRO A 261 -2.40 7.12 19.97
CA PRO A 261 -2.55 6.94 21.41
C PRO A 261 -1.25 7.15 22.19
N ILE A 262 -0.11 7.02 21.52
CA ILE A 262 1.23 7.29 22.03
C ILE A 262 2.03 8.06 20.98
N ASP A 263 3.02 8.83 21.42
CA ASP A 263 4.07 9.34 20.54
C ASP A 263 5.06 8.21 20.26
N TYR A 264 4.94 7.60 19.09
CA TYR A 264 5.84 6.55 18.62
C TYR A 264 6.98 7.04 17.70
N VAL A 265 7.13 8.36 17.52
CA VAL A 265 8.04 8.94 16.51
C VAL A 265 9.18 9.75 17.12
N SER A 266 8.93 10.68 18.06
CA SER A 266 9.91 11.74 18.39
C SER A 266 11.28 11.28 18.91
N ASN A 267 11.44 10.03 19.34
CA ASN A 267 12.73 9.45 19.75
C ASN A 267 13.12 8.21 18.94
N MET A 268 12.58 8.06 17.74
CA MET A 268 12.81 6.93 16.83
C MET A 268 13.45 7.42 15.53
N PRO A 269 14.70 7.92 15.55
CA PRO A 269 15.38 8.33 14.33
C PRO A 269 15.54 7.14 13.38
N HIS A 270 15.30 7.37 12.09
CA HIS A 270 15.44 6.35 11.02
C HIS A 270 16.49 6.72 9.98
N ASP A 271 17.13 7.88 10.13
CA ASP A 271 18.14 8.39 9.20
C ASP A 271 19.39 7.51 9.11
N GLY A 272 19.64 6.68 10.13
CA GLY A 272 20.70 5.68 10.10
C GLY A 272 20.59 4.66 8.95
N TRP A 273 19.39 4.41 8.42
CA TRP A 273 19.21 3.54 7.25
C TRP A 273 19.75 4.14 5.95
N ARG A 274 19.96 5.47 5.87
CA ARG A 274 20.58 6.11 4.70
C ARG A 274 22.05 5.74 4.52
N LEU A 275 22.72 5.25 5.57
CA LEU A 275 24.16 4.96 5.54
C LEU A 275 24.53 4.00 4.38
N THR A 276 23.71 2.98 4.13
CA THR A 276 23.98 1.92 3.15
C THR A 276 23.53 2.26 1.73
N LEU A 277 22.70 3.30 1.57
CA LEU A 277 22.09 3.65 0.29
C LEU A 277 23.11 3.97 -0.81
N PRO A 278 24.16 4.78 -0.59
CA PRO A 278 25.13 5.08 -1.64
C PRO A 278 25.75 3.82 -2.27
N GLN A 279 26.03 2.79 -1.46
CA GLN A 279 26.58 1.53 -1.97
C GLN A 279 25.54 0.77 -2.81
N SER A 280 24.34 0.55 -2.28
CA SER A 280 23.30 -0.21 -2.96
C SER A 280 22.82 0.48 -4.24
N ILE A 281 22.60 1.79 -4.19
CA ILE A 281 22.15 2.59 -5.33
C ILE A 281 23.21 2.62 -6.42
N ASP A 282 24.48 2.81 -6.07
CA ASP A 282 25.56 2.85 -7.06
C ASP A 282 25.76 1.49 -7.75
N LEU A 283 25.66 0.38 -7.02
CA LEU A 283 25.68 -0.95 -7.62
C LEU A 283 24.50 -1.16 -8.57
N TYR A 284 23.29 -0.75 -8.16
CA TYR A 284 22.08 -0.87 -8.97
C TYR A 284 22.10 0.00 -10.24
N VAL A 285 22.43 1.29 -10.11
CA VAL A 285 22.37 2.29 -11.19
C VAL A 285 23.64 2.26 -12.05
N ARG A 286 24.82 2.21 -11.42
CA ARG A 286 26.13 2.39 -12.10
C ARG A 286 26.90 1.08 -12.29
N ASN A 287 26.34 -0.05 -11.87
CA ASN A 287 26.97 -1.37 -11.97
C ASN A 287 28.25 -1.53 -11.11
N THR A 288 28.65 -0.51 -10.35
CA THR A 288 29.88 -0.47 -9.56
C THR A 288 29.77 0.61 -8.50
N THR A 289 30.51 0.45 -7.41
CA THR A 289 30.63 1.48 -6.36
C THR A 289 32.05 1.47 -5.76
N THR A 290 32.41 2.50 -5.00
CA THR A 290 33.65 2.52 -4.22
C THR A 290 33.31 2.89 -2.79
N ILE A 291 33.66 1.98 -1.87
CA ILE A 291 33.55 2.24 -0.45
C ILE A 291 34.72 3.15 -0.06
N THR A 292 34.39 4.36 0.36
CA THR A 292 35.34 5.38 0.79
C THR A 292 35.45 5.47 2.31
N GLN A 293 34.47 4.94 3.03
CA GLN A 293 34.39 4.94 4.48
C GLN A 293 33.63 3.69 4.95
N GLU A 294 34.12 3.06 6.03
CA GLU A 294 33.41 1.94 6.65
C GLU A 294 32.37 2.46 7.63
N GLY A 295 31.29 1.72 7.84
CA GLY A 295 30.24 2.13 8.77
C GLY A 295 29.30 1.00 9.14
N VAL A 296 28.49 1.23 10.17
CA VAL A 296 27.44 0.29 10.61
C VAL A 296 26.16 1.06 10.92
N SER A 297 25.04 0.53 10.44
CA SER A 297 23.68 0.93 10.80
C SER A 297 23.06 -0.16 11.67
N VAL A 298 22.35 0.25 12.73
CA VAL A 298 21.81 -0.62 13.78
C VAL A 298 20.37 -0.23 14.05
N TRP A 299 19.47 -1.20 14.13
CA TRP A 299 18.08 -0.96 14.49
C TRP A 299 17.49 -2.05 15.39
N TYR A 300 16.54 -1.65 16.23
CA TYR A 300 15.79 -2.53 17.12
C TYR A 300 14.58 -1.80 17.72
N ARG A 301 13.60 -2.58 18.18
CA ARG A 301 12.54 -2.05 19.07
C ARG A 301 13.11 -1.82 20.45
N THR A 302 12.72 -0.70 21.07
CA THR A 302 13.24 -0.31 22.40
C THR A 302 12.60 -1.07 23.57
N GLN A 303 11.65 -1.94 23.25
CA GLN A 303 10.91 -2.80 24.18
C GLN A 303 10.86 -4.23 23.60
N PRO A 304 10.99 -5.27 24.44
CA PRO A 304 10.68 -6.64 24.03
C PRO A 304 9.20 -6.76 23.64
N ALA A 305 8.87 -7.56 22.62
CA ALA A 305 7.51 -7.64 22.07
C ALA A 305 6.42 -7.95 23.09
N ALA A 306 6.76 -8.75 24.11
CA ALA A 306 5.83 -9.17 25.15
C ALA A 306 5.91 -8.32 26.43
N ALA A 307 6.65 -7.20 26.42
CA ALA A 307 6.83 -6.37 27.62
C ALA A 307 5.63 -5.47 27.91
N CYS A 308 4.93 -5.00 26.87
CA CYS A 308 3.82 -4.06 26.97
C CYS A 308 2.56 -4.58 26.27
N ASN A 309 1.45 -3.86 26.44
CA ASN A 309 0.21 -4.18 25.76
C ASN A 309 0.31 -3.81 24.27
N ALA A 310 -0.06 -4.73 23.39
CA ALA A 310 -0.08 -4.51 21.95
C ALA A 310 -1.06 -3.42 21.51
N GLY A 311 -2.08 -3.06 22.33
CA GLY A 311 -3.02 -2.00 22.02
C GLY A 311 -3.85 -2.28 20.78
N ASP A 312 -4.30 -3.53 20.63
CA ASP A 312 -5.00 -4.08 19.46
C ASP A 312 -4.21 -4.02 18.13
N THR A 313 -2.92 -3.64 18.16
CA THR A 313 -2.06 -3.73 16.97
C THR A 313 -2.00 -5.17 16.50
N THR A 314 -2.22 -5.37 15.20
CA THR A 314 -2.06 -6.67 14.53
C THR A 314 -0.77 -6.70 13.71
N GLY A 315 -0.20 -7.89 13.52
CA GLY A 315 0.70 -8.13 12.40
C GLY A 315 -0.15 -8.34 11.14
N ASN A 316 0.15 -7.62 10.05
CA ASN A 316 -0.70 -7.52 8.86
C ASN A 316 -2.11 -6.92 9.18
N THR A 317 -2.93 -6.70 8.15
CA THR A 317 -4.24 -6.05 8.32
C THR A 317 -5.34 -6.62 7.42
N ALA A 318 -6.52 -6.87 7.99
CA ALA A 318 -7.72 -7.29 7.28
C ALA A 318 -8.23 -6.21 6.30
N SER A 319 -7.89 -4.92 6.52
CA SER A 319 -8.26 -3.84 5.59
C SER A 319 -7.61 -3.98 4.22
N GLN A 320 -6.47 -4.68 4.15
CA GLN A 320 -5.81 -5.08 2.91
C GLN A 320 -6.14 -6.53 2.50
N LEU A 321 -7.22 -7.08 3.05
CA LEU A 321 -7.68 -8.46 2.81
C LEU A 321 -6.64 -9.52 3.19
N GLN A 322 -5.75 -9.19 4.12
CA GLN A 322 -4.72 -10.06 4.65
C GLN A 322 -5.23 -10.80 5.89
N ILE A 323 -4.61 -11.94 6.19
CA ILE A 323 -4.79 -12.59 7.49
C ILE A 323 -4.00 -11.78 8.51
N GLU A 324 -4.63 -11.49 9.64
CA GLU A 324 -3.99 -10.84 10.77
C GLU A 324 -3.32 -11.86 11.70
N PHE A 325 -2.20 -11.47 12.27
CA PHE A 325 -1.38 -12.25 13.18
C PHE A 325 -1.21 -11.51 14.51
N ASP A 326 -0.91 -12.25 15.57
CA ASP A 326 -0.41 -11.64 16.80
C ASP A 326 0.92 -10.94 16.48
N PRO A 327 1.08 -9.63 16.81
CA PRO A 327 2.30 -8.89 16.46
C PRO A 327 3.55 -9.50 17.09
N THR A 328 3.45 -10.14 18.26
CA THR A 328 4.57 -10.82 18.93
C THR A 328 5.07 -12.05 18.18
N SER A 329 4.26 -12.60 17.27
CA SER A 329 4.64 -13.70 16.37
C SER A 329 5.28 -13.22 15.06
N VAL A 330 5.16 -11.93 14.75
CA VAL A 330 5.62 -11.33 13.49
C VAL A 330 7.00 -10.71 13.63
N VAL A 331 7.25 -9.94 14.68
CA VAL A 331 8.53 -9.25 14.89
C VAL A 331 9.39 -9.94 15.94
N GLN A 332 10.71 -9.95 15.71
CA GLN A 332 11.65 -10.61 16.61
C GLN A 332 12.25 -9.65 17.64
N ASP A 333 12.63 -10.19 18.80
CA ASP A 333 13.34 -9.47 19.87
C ASP A 333 14.86 -9.55 19.62
N ARG A 334 15.34 -8.76 18.66
CA ARG A 334 16.74 -8.76 18.21
C ARG A 334 17.24 -7.36 17.90
N VAL A 335 18.56 -7.20 18.01
CA VAL A 335 19.32 -6.07 17.50
C VAL A 335 19.82 -6.43 16.12
N PHE A 336 19.35 -5.73 15.10
CA PHE A 336 19.72 -5.93 13.70
C PHE A 336 20.77 -4.91 13.29
N PHE A 337 21.65 -5.28 12.36
CA PHE A 337 22.70 -4.40 11.89
C PHE A 337 23.17 -4.74 10.48
N THR A 338 23.52 -3.70 9.72
CA THR A 338 24.17 -3.80 8.42
C THR A 338 25.41 -2.94 8.41
N ALA A 339 26.55 -3.52 8.01
CA ALA A 339 27.82 -2.82 7.92
C ALA A 339 28.33 -2.73 6.49
N ILE A 340 28.87 -1.58 6.11
CA ILE A 340 29.60 -1.36 4.86
C ILE A 340 31.08 -1.51 5.17
N LEU A 341 31.73 -2.53 4.61
CA LEU A 341 33.11 -2.86 4.95
C LEU A 341 33.99 -3.04 3.70
N GLY A 342 35.23 -2.56 3.79
CA GLY A 342 36.24 -2.71 2.74
C GLY A 342 37.02 -4.02 2.82
N SER A 343 36.84 -4.79 3.89
CA SER A 343 37.40 -6.14 4.09
C SER A 343 36.70 -6.80 5.29
N ALA A 344 36.87 -8.11 5.43
CA ALA A 344 36.31 -8.87 6.55
C ALA A 344 36.60 -8.24 7.93
N ALA A 345 35.58 -8.27 8.79
CA ALA A 345 35.63 -7.80 10.16
C ALA A 345 34.67 -8.64 11.02
N ASP A 346 34.93 -8.66 12.33
CA ASP A 346 34.06 -9.31 13.31
C ASP A 346 33.04 -8.31 13.87
N VAL A 347 31.89 -8.82 14.33
CA VAL A 347 30.87 -8.04 15.03
C VAL A 347 30.68 -8.54 16.46
N SER A 348 30.47 -7.62 17.38
CA SER A 348 30.05 -7.92 18.75
C SER A 348 28.90 -7.00 19.15
N VAL A 349 27.99 -7.55 19.96
CA VAL A 349 26.85 -6.82 20.51
C VAL A 349 26.86 -6.98 22.03
N SER A 350 26.57 -5.90 22.76
CA SER A 350 26.27 -5.95 24.19
C SER A 350 24.97 -5.21 24.51
N ILE A 351 24.22 -5.74 25.47
CA ILE A 351 22.97 -5.16 25.98
C ILE A 351 23.10 -5.04 27.49
N GLY A 352 23.04 -3.81 28.01
CA GLY A 352 23.24 -3.55 29.44
C GLY A 352 24.63 -3.98 29.93
N GLY A 353 25.64 -3.93 29.05
CA GLY A 353 27.01 -4.39 29.34
C GLY A 353 27.23 -5.90 29.23
N ALA A 354 26.18 -6.70 29.00
CA ALA A 354 26.31 -8.14 28.79
C ALA A 354 26.46 -8.48 27.30
N SER A 355 27.50 -9.23 26.94
CA SER A 355 27.73 -9.68 25.56
C SER A 355 26.59 -10.59 25.07
N GLN A 356 26.16 -10.38 23.83
CA GLN A 356 25.23 -11.22 23.09
C GLN A 356 25.98 -11.96 21.97
N THR A 357 25.47 -13.13 21.59
CA THR A 357 25.94 -13.85 20.40
C THR A 357 25.52 -13.06 19.15
N ALA A 358 26.49 -12.46 18.47
CA ALA A 358 26.31 -11.74 17.23
C ALA A 358 27.03 -12.48 16.10
N THR A 359 26.40 -12.58 14.94
CA THR A 359 26.96 -13.24 13.75
C THR A 359 26.55 -12.49 12.50
N TRP A 360 27.40 -12.52 11.48
CA TRP A 360 27.00 -12.17 10.13
C TRP A 360 26.15 -13.30 9.55
N SER A 361 24.85 -13.04 9.32
CA SER A 361 23.97 -13.93 8.56
C SER A 361 24.23 -13.80 7.06
N ASP A 362 24.67 -12.62 6.62
CA ASP A 362 25.14 -12.38 5.26
C ASP A 362 26.54 -11.76 5.22
N VAL A 363 27.36 -12.29 4.31
CA VAL A 363 28.72 -11.84 4.02
C VAL A 363 28.85 -11.70 2.51
N PRO A 364 29.25 -10.52 2.00
CA PRO A 364 29.35 -10.29 0.58
C PRO A 364 30.52 -11.07 -0.01
N ASP A 365 30.35 -11.55 -1.25
CA ASP A 365 31.42 -12.23 -1.97
C ASP A 365 32.65 -11.34 -2.11
N GLY A 366 33.84 -11.92 -1.91
CA GLY A 366 35.10 -11.16 -1.89
C GLY A 366 35.35 -10.35 -0.62
N ASN A 367 34.45 -10.41 0.36
CA ASN A 367 34.55 -9.72 1.67
C ASN A 367 34.55 -8.19 1.59
N VAL A 368 34.06 -7.61 0.50
CA VAL A 368 33.96 -6.16 0.28
C VAL A 368 32.51 -5.83 -0.05
N GLY A 369 31.83 -5.07 0.82
CA GLY A 369 30.44 -4.70 0.60
C GLY A 369 29.60 -4.64 1.86
N LEU A 370 28.32 -4.99 1.72
CA LEU A 370 27.35 -5.01 2.82
C LEU A 370 27.40 -6.35 3.54
N TYR A 371 27.64 -6.30 4.84
CA TYR A 371 27.49 -7.42 5.76
C TYR A 371 26.22 -7.21 6.55
N HIS A 372 25.46 -8.27 6.82
CA HIS A 372 24.22 -8.18 7.58
C HIS A 372 24.17 -9.25 8.67
N GLY A 373 23.53 -8.92 9.79
CA GLY A 373 23.43 -9.80 10.93
C GLY A 373 22.52 -9.27 12.01
N SER A 374 22.35 -10.09 13.04
CA SER A 374 21.57 -9.72 14.21
C SER A 374 22.01 -10.46 15.46
N ALA A 375 21.63 -9.94 16.63
CA ALA A 375 21.87 -10.55 17.93
C ALA A 375 20.57 -10.53 18.77
N PRO A 376 20.15 -11.66 19.37
CA PRO A 376 18.92 -11.70 20.16
C PRO A 376 19.03 -10.89 21.45
N PHE A 377 17.90 -10.37 21.93
CA PHE A 377 17.82 -9.70 23.24
C PHE A 377 18.13 -10.67 24.38
N ASN A 378 17.71 -11.95 24.26
CA ASN A 378 17.85 -12.97 25.30
C ASN A 378 17.34 -12.52 26.69
N GLY A 379 16.23 -11.77 26.71
CA GLY A 379 15.65 -11.22 27.95
C GLY A 379 16.50 -10.14 28.63
N ARG A 380 17.49 -9.57 27.94
CA ARG A 380 18.33 -8.48 28.44
C ARG A 380 17.69 -7.13 28.16
N ALA A 381 17.95 -6.19 29.07
CA ALA A 381 17.58 -4.79 28.97
C ALA A 381 18.80 -3.92 29.28
N GLY A 382 18.78 -2.67 28.83
CA GLY A 382 19.87 -1.71 28.98
C GLY A 382 20.44 -1.24 27.64
N THR A 383 21.44 -0.35 27.71
CA THR A 383 22.10 0.25 26.55
C THR A 383 22.60 -0.82 25.57
N VAL A 384 22.29 -0.64 24.30
CA VAL A 384 22.79 -1.47 23.20
C VAL A 384 24.09 -0.88 22.68
N VAL A 385 25.14 -1.69 22.58
CA VAL A 385 26.39 -1.32 21.91
C VAL A 385 26.70 -2.36 20.85
N VAL A 386 26.83 -1.92 19.60
CA VAL A 386 27.29 -2.74 18.48
C VAL A 386 28.67 -2.26 18.08
N THR A 387 29.62 -3.18 17.97
CA THR A 387 31.01 -2.86 17.62
C THR A 387 31.46 -3.78 16.49
N VAL A 388 31.90 -3.17 15.40
CA VAL A 388 32.65 -3.86 14.34
C VAL A 388 34.14 -3.72 14.64
N SER A 389 34.85 -4.84 14.60
CA SER A 389 36.26 -4.91 14.98
C SER A 389 37.08 -5.72 13.98
N ARG A 390 38.35 -5.36 13.83
CA ARG A 390 39.30 -6.05 12.95
C ARG A 390 40.63 -6.18 13.67
N SER A 391 41.15 -7.40 13.75
CA SER A 391 42.42 -7.70 14.42
C SER A 391 42.48 -7.20 15.88
N GLY A 392 41.34 -7.27 16.59
CA GLY A 392 41.21 -6.81 17.98
C GLY A 392 41.07 -5.29 18.17
N GLY A 393 41.11 -4.49 17.09
CA GLY A 393 40.84 -3.05 17.13
C GLY A 393 39.42 -2.71 16.69
N THR A 394 38.81 -1.70 17.30
CA THR A 394 37.51 -1.17 16.87
C THR A 394 37.63 -0.45 15.53
N VAL A 395 36.84 -0.86 14.55
CA VAL A 395 36.68 -0.17 13.26
C VAL A 395 35.64 0.94 13.41
N VAL A 396 34.46 0.57 13.92
CA VAL A 396 33.33 1.47 14.16
C VAL A 396 32.45 0.91 15.27
N SER A 397 31.79 1.77 16.04
CA SER A 397 30.84 1.36 17.07
C SER A 397 29.66 2.31 17.14
N VAL A 398 28.47 1.75 17.38
CA VAL A 398 27.24 2.50 17.65
C VAL A 398 26.82 2.20 19.08
N THR A 399 26.58 3.24 19.86
CA THR A 399 25.90 3.15 21.17
C THR A 399 24.48 3.65 20.98
N GLY A 400 23.51 2.75 21.13
CA GLY A 400 22.10 3.07 21.02
C GLY A 400 21.44 3.37 22.35
N VAL A 401 20.14 3.64 22.28
CA VAL A 401 19.29 3.78 23.46
C VAL A 401 19.18 2.45 24.24
N ALA A 402 18.65 2.53 25.45
CA ALA A 402 18.43 1.33 26.25
C ALA A 402 17.18 0.58 25.77
N ILE A 403 17.29 -0.75 25.68
CA ILE A 403 16.11 -1.63 25.69
C ILE A 403 15.51 -1.56 27.10
N THR A 404 14.21 -1.32 27.21
CA THR A 404 13.51 -1.22 28.49
C THR A 404 12.22 -2.02 28.47
N THR A 405 11.71 -2.37 29.65
CA THR A 405 10.35 -2.90 29.81
C THR A 405 9.37 -1.81 30.21
N SER A 406 9.76 -0.53 30.06
CA SER A 406 8.92 0.61 30.41
C SER A 406 7.98 0.89 29.25
N CYS A 407 6.69 0.82 29.50
CA CYS A 407 5.67 1.01 28.47
C CYS A 407 5.30 2.48 28.26
N GLY A 408 4.76 2.79 27.08
CA GLY A 408 4.22 4.11 26.78
C GLY A 408 2.95 4.44 27.57
N THR A 409 2.36 5.61 27.29
CA THR A 409 1.08 6.01 27.88
C THR A 409 0.03 4.90 27.72
N GLY A 410 -0.70 4.60 28.79
CA GLY A 410 -1.70 3.52 28.79
C GLY A 410 -1.11 2.10 28.84
N GLY A 411 0.20 1.95 29.03
CA GLY A 411 0.86 0.64 29.03
C GLY A 411 1.07 0.06 27.62
N LEU A 412 0.98 0.89 26.59
CA LEU A 412 1.09 0.49 25.19
C LEU A 412 2.55 0.29 24.75
N GLU A 413 2.75 -0.70 23.90
CA GLU A 413 4.01 -0.98 23.19
C GLU A 413 4.25 0.05 22.08
N ASN A 414 5.51 0.45 21.88
CA ASN A 414 5.92 1.17 20.68
C ASN A 414 6.62 0.20 19.72
N TRP A 415 5.90 -0.22 18.68
CA TRP A 415 6.42 -1.12 17.64
C TRP A 415 7.31 -0.45 16.59
N ASN A 416 7.53 0.87 16.70
CA ASN A 416 8.51 1.57 15.86
C ASN A 416 9.95 1.18 16.28
N ALA A 417 10.88 1.21 15.32
CA ALA A 417 12.29 0.93 15.55
C ALA A 417 13.06 2.21 15.90
N TRP A 418 14.02 2.09 16.82
CA TRP A 418 15.11 3.05 16.93
C TRP A 418 16.21 2.65 15.94
N VAL A 419 16.76 3.62 15.20
CA VAL A 419 17.86 3.39 14.25
C VAL A 419 19.01 4.33 14.58
N GLY A 420 20.23 3.78 14.63
CA GLY A 420 21.44 4.56 14.77
C GLY A 420 22.52 4.07 13.84
N SER A 421 23.42 4.97 13.44
CA SER A 421 24.54 4.62 12.59
C SER A 421 25.80 5.36 12.99
N SER A 422 26.95 4.84 12.57
CA SER A 422 28.24 5.50 12.72
C SER A 422 29.15 5.08 11.57
N THR A 423 30.12 5.94 11.26
CA THR A 423 31.20 5.65 10.32
C THR A 423 32.55 5.59 11.03
N SER A 424 33.51 4.90 10.43
CA SER A 424 34.88 4.86 10.91
C SER A 424 35.59 6.19 10.65
N PRO A 425 36.56 6.60 11.49
CA PRO A 425 37.27 7.87 11.29
C PRO A 425 38.25 7.85 10.10
N GLY A 426 38.61 6.66 9.61
CA GLY A 426 39.55 6.48 8.51
C GLY A 426 38.85 6.42 7.17
N SER A 427 39.47 7.00 6.14
CA SER A 427 39.08 6.75 4.76
C SER A 427 39.71 5.44 4.26
N ILE A 428 38.97 4.76 3.39
CA ILE A 428 39.43 3.56 2.69
C ILE A 428 39.19 3.73 1.19
N SER A 429 39.66 2.77 0.41
CA SER A 429 39.27 2.62 -0.99
C SER A 429 39.16 1.14 -1.27
N ALA A 430 37.92 0.66 -1.35
CA ALA A 430 37.61 -0.72 -1.69
C ALA A 430 36.45 -0.74 -2.68
N THR A 431 36.55 -1.59 -3.68
CA THR A 431 35.55 -1.70 -4.75
C THR A 431 34.98 -3.11 -4.69
N PRO A 432 33.68 -3.28 -4.38
CA PRO A 432 32.99 -4.55 -4.54
C PRO A 432 33.05 -5.04 -6.00
N GLU A 433 32.76 -6.31 -6.20
CA GLU A 433 32.61 -6.87 -7.55
C GLU A 433 31.49 -6.14 -8.31
N LYS A 434 31.63 -6.02 -9.63
CA LYS A 434 30.63 -5.34 -10.46
C LYS A 434 29.33 -6.12 -10.51
N MET A 435 28.21 -5.45 -10.76
CA MET A 435 26.91 -6.13 -10.77
C MET A 435 26.77 -7.11 -11.96
N ASP A 436 27.26 -6.73 -13.14
CA ASP A 436 27.22 -7.53 -14.38
C ASP A 436 28.15 -8.75 -14.40
N SER A 437 29.09 -8.85 -13.45
CA SER A 437 29.93 -10.03 -13.24
C SER A 437 29.40 -10.96 -12.15
N GLN A 438 28.29 -10.61 -11.51
CA GLN A 438 27.67 -11.39 -10.45
C GLN A 438 26.44 -12.15 -10.95
N VAL A 439 26.17 -13.27 -10.30
CA VAL A 439 24.95 -14.06 -10.43
C VAL A 439 24.37 -14.28 -9.04
N CYS A 440 23.14 -14.78 -8.96
CA CYS A 440 22.65 -15.30 -7.69
C CYS A 440 23.56 -16.46 -7.22
N VAL A 441 23.92 -16.49 -5.94
CA VAL A 441 24.76 -17.54 -5.34
C VAL A 441 24.14 -18.15 -4.08
N ARG A 442 23.01 -17.59 -3.62
CA ARG A 442 22.16 -18.15 -2.57
C ARG A 442 20.74 -17.69 -2.84
N GLY A 443 19.79 -18.61 -2.77
CA GLY A 443 18.39 -18.28 -2.94
C GLY A 443 17.48 -19.22 -2.16
N SER A 444 16.24 -18.79 -2.06
CA SER A 444 15.18 -19.42 -1.29
C SER A 444 13.95 -19.62 -2.17
N GLY A 445 13.04 -20.47 -1.70
CA GLY A 445 11.79 -20.77 -2.38
C GLY A 445 10.72 -21.23 -1.39
N VAL A 446 9.46 -20.94 -1.69
CA VAL A 446 8.31 -21.35 -0.86
C VAL A 446 8.02 -22.85 -1.00
N ASP A 447 7.48 -23.44 0.06
CA ASP A 447 6.98 -24.82 0.08
C ASP A 447 7.98 -25.81 -0.56
N ASN A 448 7.53 -26.57 -1.58
CA ASN A 448 8.35 -27.57 -2.26
C ASN A 448 9.39 -26.98 -3.23
N PHE A 449 9.42 -25.66 -3.45
CA PHE A 449 10.47 -24.99 -4.23
C PHE A 449 11.76 -24.82 -3.44
N GLY A 450 11.72 -24.84 -2.10
CA GLY A 450 12.87 -24.44 -1.27
C GLY A 450 14.17 -25.19 -1.60
N GLY A 451 14.10 -26.52 -1.76
CA GLY A 451 15.28 -27.32 -2.12
C GLY A 451 15.78 -27.06 -3.54
N LEU A 452 14.86 -26.91 -4.50
CA LEU A 452 15.20 -26.61 -5.90
C LEU A 452 15.84 -25.24 -6.03
N CYS A 453 15.19 -24.20 -5.47
CA CYS A 453 15.70 -22.84 -5.49
C CYS A 453 17.05 -22.71 -4.77
N SER A 454 17.23 -23.34 -3.60
CA SER A 454 18.51 -23.31 -2.91
C SER A 454 19.65 -23.87 -3.77
N TYR A 455 19.40 -24.97 -4.48
CA TYR A 455 20.38 -25.58 -5.37
C TYR A 455 20.61 -24.75 -6.64
N SER A 456 19.53 -24.40 -7.34
CA SER A 456 19.57 -23.72 -8.63
C SER A 456 20.16 -22.31 -8.52
N CYS A 457 19.70 -21.54 -7.53
CA CYS A 457 20.18 -20.20 -7.25
C CYS A 457 21.65 -20.25 -6.80
N GLY A 458 22.05 -21.27 -6.04
CA GLY A 458 23.46 -21.50 -5.68
C GLY A 458 24.41 -21.68 -6.87
N LEU A 459 23.85 -22.03 -8.04
CA LEU A 459 24.58 -22.24 -9.29
C LEU A 459 24.30 -21.15 -10.34
N GLY A 460 23.68 -20.03 -9.96
CA GLY A 460 23.42 -18.89 -10.85
C GLY A 460 22.17 -19.01 -11.73
N TYR A 461 21.25 -19.95 -11.44
CA TYR A 461 19.94 -20.04 -12.10
C TYR A 461 18.83 -19.85 -11.07
N CYS A 462 18.26 -18.64 -10.99
CA CYS A 462 17.31 -18.28 -9.93
C CYS A 462 16.03 -17.61 -10.48
N PRO A 463 15.13 -18.32 -11.18
CA PRO A 463 13.99 -17.68 -11.83
C PRO A 463 13.10 -16.90 -10.85
N VAL A 464 12.96 -15.58 -11.04
CA VAL A 464 12.25 -14.65 -10.11
C VAL A 464 10.79 -15.04 -9.83
N GLY A 465 10.15 -15.75 -10.78
CA GLY A 465 8.78 -16.23 -10.66
C GLY A 465 8.61 -17.49 -9.81
N ALA A 466 9.71 -18.11 -9.36
CA ALA A 466 9.68 -19.32 -8.53
C ALA A 466 10.62 -19.24 -7.32
N CYS A 467 11.73 -18.51 -7.44
CA CYS A 467 12.75 -18.37 -6.40
C CYS A 467 13.02 -16.91 -6.07
N THR A 468 13.51 -16.68 -4.85
CA THR A 468 14.04 -15.39 -4.40
C THR A 468 15.55 -15.51 -4.28
N CYS A 469 16.26 -14.50 -4.78
CA CYS A 469 17.70 -14.45 -4.64
C CYS A 469 18.07 -13.71 -3.35
N ASP A 470 18.72 -14.42 -2.43
CA ASP A 470 19.07 -13.87 -1.11
C ASP A 470 20.48 -13.29 -1.10
N ALA A 471 21.34 -13.66 -2.06
CA ALA A 471 22.69 -13.10 -2.19
C ALA A 471 23.24 -13.20 -3.61
N MET A 472 23.88 -12.11 -4.04
CA MET A 472 24.63 -12.02 -5.30
C MET A 472 26.12 -12.29 -5.08
N GLY A 473 26.80 -12.86 -6.09
CA GLY A 473 28.22 -13.15 -6.00
C GLY A 473 28.81 -13.74 -7.28
N ALA A 474 30.06 -14.19 -7.21
CA ALA A 474 30.76 -14.77 -8.33
C ALA A 474 30.19 -16.15 -8.69
N GLN A 475 30.02 -16.42 -9.99
CA GLN A 475 29.50 -17.69 -10.50
C GLN A 475 30.25 -18.89 -9.91
N ARG A 476 29.50 -19.72 -9.16
CA ARG A 476 30.04 -20.96 -8.59
C ARG A 476 30.25 -22.02 -9.69
N PRO A 477 31.25 -22.91 -9.58
CA PRO A 477 31.43 -24.01 -10.52
C PRO A 477 30.19 -24.90 -10.59
N LYS A 478 29.66 -25.12 -11.80
CA LYS A 478 28.55 -26.04 -12.02
C LYS A 478 29.06 -27.49 -12.04
N PRO A 479 28.34 -28.45 -11.43
CA PRO A 479 28.63 -29.87 -11.61
C PRO A 479 28.61 -30.29 -13.08
N SER A 480 29.25 -31.42 -13.39
CA SER A 480 29.14 -32.00 -14.73
C SER A 480 27.70 -32.42 -15.00
N PRO A 481 27.13 -32.15 -16.19
CA PRO A 481 25.79 -32.56 -16.53
C PRO A 481 25.60 -34.08 -16.36
N ALA A 482 24.60 -34.46 -15.57
CA ALA A 482 24.14 -35.83 -15.40
C ALA A 482 23.40 -36.36 -16.64
N ASN A 483 22.99 -35.48 -17.57
CA ASN A 483 22.16 -35.79 -18.73
C ASN A 483 20.81 -36.44 -18.35
N VAL A 484 20.29 -36.07 -17.18
CA VAL A 484 18.98 -36.48 -16.69
C VAL A 484 18.01 -35.35 -16.94
N ASN A 485 16.91 -35.61 -17.65
CA ASN A 485 15.87 -34.61 -17.84
C ASN A 485 14.89 -34.67 -16.66
N GLY A 486 14.83 -33.59 -15.88
CA GLY A 486 13.89 -33.46 -14.79
C GLY A 486 12.53 -32.95 -15.26
N TYR A 487 11.48 -33.44 -14.64
CA TYR A 487 10.11 -33.00 -14.88
C TYR A 487 9.41 -32.78 -13.55
N PRO A 488 8.43 -31.87 -13.49
CA PRO A 488 7.58 -31.75 -12.32
C PRO A 488 6.91 -33.10 -12.01
N ALA A 489 6.83 -33.46 -10.73
CA ALA A 489 6.01 -34.58 -10.30
C ALA A 489 4.55 -34.37 -10.72
N ALA A 490 3.79 -35.46 -10.86
CA ALA A 490 2.35 -35.35 -11.15
C ALA A 490 1.67 -34.39 -10.15
N GLY A 491 0.70 -33.60 -10.61
CA GLY A 491 -0.02 -32.64 -9.76
C GLY A 491 0.72 -31.35 -9.43
N LEU A 492 1.99 -31.20 -9.82
CA LEU A 492 2.71 -29.92 -9.81
C LEU A 492 2.51 -29.16 -11.13
N ASP A 493 2.67 -27.84 -11.09
CA ASP A 493 2.44 -26.96 -12.23
C ASP A 493 3.71 -26.66 -13.04
N GLU A 494 3.57 -25.84 -14.08
CA GLU A 494 4.65 -25.51 -15.00
C GLU A 494 5.79 -24.71 -14.38
N ASN A 495 5.58 -24.05 -13.23
CA ASN A 495 6.59 -23.22 -12.57
C ASN A 495 7.80 -24.05 -12.09
N TYR A 496 7.62 -25.36 -11.90
CA TYR A 496 8.70 -26.30 -11.57
C TYR A 496 9.55 -26.68 -12.78
N SER A 497 9.05 -26.54 -14.01
CA SER A 497 9.65 -27.19 -15.18
C SER A 497 11.09 -26.75 -15.45
N GLY A 498 11.35 -25.43 -15.36
CA GLY A 498 12.69 -24.88 -15.56
C GLY A 498 13.67 -25.33 -14.48
N LEU A 499 13.22 -25.32 -13.22
CA LEU A 499 14.01 -25.75 -12.06
C LEU A 499 14.32 -27.25 -12.13
N CYS A 500 13.31 -28.10 -12.35
CA CYS A 500 13.50 -29.54 -12.47
C CYS A 500 14.46 -29.89 -13.61
N ALA A 501 14.32 -29.26 -14.78
CA ALA A 501 15.21 -29.50 -15.91
C ALA A 501 16.66 -29.08 -15.60
N PHE A 502 16.86 -27.95 -14.93
CA PHE A 502 18.19 -27.47 -14.54
C PHE A 502 18.82 -28.34 -13.44
N ASP A 503 18.10 -28.55 -12.34
CA ASP A 503 18.59 -29.20 -11.14
C ASP A 503 18.86 -30.69 -11.37
N CYS A 504 17.91 -31.42 -11.97
CA CYS A 504 18.09 -32.85 -12.24
C CYS A 504 19.24 -33.08 -13.22
N ASN A 505 19.40 -32.21 -14.22
CA ASN A 505 20.53 -32.30 -15.13
C ASN A 505 21.87 -31.99 -14.43
N LEU A 506 21.86 -31.27 -13.31
CA LEU A 506 23.05 -31.02 -12.51
C LEU A 506 23.16 -31.94 -11.28
N GLY A 507 22.36 -33.00 -11.19
CA GLY A 507 22.49 -34.05 -10.17
C GLY A 507 21.64 -33.85 -8.91
N TYR A 508 20.75 -32.85 -8.87
CA TYR A 508 19.79 -32.67 -7.79
C TYR A 508 18.37 -32.93 -8.30
N CYS A 509 17.84 -34.12 -8.02
CA CYS A 509 16.52 -34.53 -8.50
C CYS A 509 15.72 -35.15 -7.33
N PRO A 510 15.21 -34.32 -6.40
CA PRO A 510 14.46 -34.82 -5.25
C PRO A 510 13.10 -35.37 -5.68
N ASP A 511 12.70 -36.51 -5.09
CA ASP A 511 11.32 -36.98 -5.19
C ASP A 511 10.43 -36.04 -4.38
N ALA A 512 9.66 -35.19 -5.06
CA ALA A 512 8.72 -34.28 -4.41
C ALA A 512 7.37 -35.00 -4.18
N PRO A 513 6.80 -34.96 -2.96
CA PRO A 513 5.44 -35.44 -2.73
C PRO A 513 4.43 -34.61 -3.55
N LEU A 514 3.38 -35.29 -4.04
CA LEU A 514 2.23 -34.65 -4.68
C LEU A 514 1.50 -33.74 -3.69
N THR A 515 1.69 -32.43 -3.82
CA THR A 515 0.81 -31.44 -3.20
C THR A 515 0.45 -30.41 -4.24
N THR A 516 -0.80 -30.43 -4.71
CA THR A 516 -1.34 -29.32 -5.49
C THR A 516 -1.84 -28.27 -4.49
N PRO A 517 -1.16 -27.12 -4.36
CA PRO A 517 -1.64 -26.08 -3.46
C PRO A 517 -2.99 -25.56 -3.96
N THR A 518 -3.92 -25.27 -3.05
CA THR A 518 -5.25 -24.72 -3.38
C THR A 518 -5.20 -23.24 -3.75
N VAL A 519 -4.04 -22.60 -3.56
CA VAL A 519 -3.70 -21.21 -3.90
C VAL A 519 -2.39 -21.25 -4.69
N SER A 520 -2.14 -20.24 -5.53
CA SER A 520 -0.77 -20.07 -6.06
C SER A 520 0.19 -20.04 -4.86
N PRO A 521 1.25 -20.87 -4.84
CA PRO A 521 2.20 -20.89 -3.72
C PRO A 521 2.92 -19.53 -3.55
N PHE A 522 2.91 -18.72 -4.60
CA PHE A 522 3.50 -17.39 -4.69
C PHE A 522 2.58 -16.27 -4.18
N LEU A 523 1.33 -16.59 -3.83
CA LEU A 523 0.40 -15.65 -3.20
C LEU A 523 0.13 -16.10 -1.77
N PRO A 524 0.26 -15.21 -0.77
CA PRO A 524 -0.19 -15.53 0.57
C PRO A 524 -1.68 -15.88 0.59
N PRO A 525 -2.11 -16.80 1.46
CA PRO A 525 -3.51 -17.18 1.56
C PRO A 525 -4.33 -16.07 2.19
N ALA A 526 -5.58 -15.93 1.75
CA ALA A 526 -6.58 -15.09 2.41
C ALA A 526 -7.55 -15.95 3.22
N CYS A 527 -8.28 -15.33 4.15
CA CYS A 527 -9.40 -16.00 4.78
C CYS A 527 -10.52 -16.25 3.75
N THR A 528 -11.07 -17.47 3.74
CA THR A 528 -12.17 -17.87 2.85
C THR A 528 -13.43 -18.32 3.59
N SER A 529 -13.35 -18.49 4.90
CA SER A 529 -14.53 -18.60 5.77
C SER A 529 -14.17 -18.24 7.20
N GLY A 530 -15.11 -17.67 7.95
CA GLY A 530 -14.89 -17.32 9.34
C GLY A 530 -16.15 -17.40 10.19
N THR A 531 -15.97 -17.25 11.49
CA THR A 531 -17.06 -17.24 12.47
C THR A 531 -16.84 -16.13 13.49
N GLY A 532 -17.91 -15.77 14.19
CA GLY A 532 -17.92 -14.73 15.23
C GLY A 532 -18.95 -15.07 16.29
N SER A 533 -19.00 -14.29 17.36
CA SER A 533 -19.92 -14.52 18.47
C SER A 533 -21.13 -13.56 18.43
N GLY A 534 -22.28 -14.02 18.94
CA GLY A 534 -23.47 -13.19 19.08
C GLY A 534 -23.91 -12.50 17.79
N ASN A 535 -24.09 -11.17 17.84
CA ASN A 535 -24.53 -10.35 16.70
C ASN A 535 -23.48 -10.27 15.57
N TRP A 536 -22.23 -10.65 15.83
CA TRP A 536 -21.13 -10.62 14.86
C TRP A 536 -21.04 -11.90 14.03
N ALA A 537 -21.71 -12.99 14.43
CA ALA A 537 -21.58 -14.29 13.78
C ALA A 537 -21.84 -14.24 12.26
N GLY A 538 -22.92 -13.57 11.86
CA GLY A 538 -23.26 -13.40 10.45
C GLY A 538 -22.31 -12.45 9.71
N LEU A 539 -21.81 -11.42 10.38
CA LEU A 539 -20.87 -10.45 9.80
C LEU A 539 -19.52 -11.13 9.50
N CYS A 540 -18.96 -11.83 10.48
CA CYS A 540 -17.73 -12.60 10.31
C CYS A 540 -17.89 -13.70 9.24
N SER A 541 -19.03 -14.41 9.22
CA SER A 541 -19.28 -15.42 8.19
C SER A 541 -19.29 -14.82 6.78
N TYR A 542 -19.81 -13.60 6.62
CA TYR A 542 -19.85 -12.92 5.33
C TYR A 542 -18.50 -12.31 4.96
N SER A 543 -17.89 -11.52 5.86
CA SER A 543 -16.69 -10.73 5.56
C SER A 543 -15.46 -11.62 5.38
N CYS A 544 -15.29 -12.62 6.25
CA CYS A 544 -14.16 -13.55 6.18
C CYS A 544 -14.19 -14.43 4.93
N ASN A 545 -15.34 -14.55 4.24
CA ASN A 545 -15.40 -15.21 2.94
C ASN A 545 -14.65 -14.45 1.84
N PHE A 546 -14.41 -13.15 2.04
CA PHE A 546 -13.75 -12.25 1.08
C PHE A 546 -12.42 -11.69 1.63
N GLY A 547 -11.77 -12.38 2.56
CA GLY A 547 -10.48 -11.97 3.15
C GLY A 547 -10.56 -10.95 4.29
N PHE A 548 -11.63 -10.16 4.40
CA PHE A 548 -11.80 -9.20 5.50
C PHE A 548 -12.24 -9.92 6.79
N CYS A 549 -11.27 -10.31 7.61
CA CYS A 549 -11.51 -11.13 8.81
C CYS A 549 -10.72 -10.60 10.02
N PRO A 550 -11.16 -9.51 10.68
CA PRO A 550 -10.42 -8.92 11.80
C PRO A 550 -10.32 -9.88 12.98
N MET A 551 -9.09 -10.17 13.44
CA MET A 551 -8.81 -11.26 14.39
C MET A 551 -9.35 -11.03 15.80
N HIS A 552 -9.60 -9.76 16.17
CA HIS A 552 -10.09 -9.38 17.49
C HIS A 552 -11.58 -9.70 17.70
N ILE A 553 -12.33 -9.92 16.62
CA ILE A 553 -13.78 -10.14 16.66
C ILE A 553 -14.24 -11.36 15.83
N CYS A 554 -13.46 -11.74 14.82
CA CYS A 554 -13.71 -12.89 13.96
C CYS A 554 -12.61 -13.95 14.11
N THR A 555 -12.96 -15.21 13.85
CA THR A 555 -12.01 -16.33 13.74
C THR A 555 -12.04 -16.87 12.33
N CYS A 556 -10.91 -16.83 11.63
CA CYS A 556 -10.76 -17.48 10.34
C CYS A 556 -10.78 -19.01 10.50
N THR A 557 -11.66 -19.69 9.76
CA THR A 557 -11.90 -21.15 9.87
C THR A 557 -11.39 -21.92 8.66
N SER A 558 -11.19 -21.23 7.52
CA SER A 558 -10.58 -21.78 6.31
C SER A 558 -9.79 -20.70 5.58
N GLN A 559 -8.73 -21.12 4.92
CA GLN A 559 -7.83 -20.27 4.14
C GLN A 559 -7.77 -20.75 2.69
N GLY A 560 -7.51 -19.84 1.76
CA GLY A 560 -7.46 -20.16 0.34
C GLY A 560 -7.14 -18.94 -0.52
N ALA A 561 -7.43 -19.05 -1.82
CA ALA A 561 -7.27 -17.92 -2.73
C ALA A 561 -8.27 -16.83 -2.35
N LEU A 562 -7.87 -15.57 -2.48
CA LEU A 562 -8.75 -14.45 -2.18
C LEU A 562 -9.98 -14.48 -3.10
N ASN A 563 -11.16 -14.64 -2.50
CA ASN A 563 -12.41 -14.42 -3.19
C ASN A 563 -12.60 -12.91 -3.37
N GLN A 564 -12.76 -12.47 -4.61
CA GLN A 564 -12.97 -11.05 -4.90
C GLN A 564 -14.23 -10.55 -4.19
N PRO A 565 -14.12 -9.51 -3.35
CA PRO A 565 -15.29 -8.96 -2.67
C PRO A 565 -16.28 -8.37 -3.69
N PRO A 566 -17.59 -8.39 -3.40
CA PRO A 566 -18.56 -7.67 -4.20
C PRO A 566 -18.21 -6.18 -4.29
N PRO A 567 -18.57 -5.50 -5.39
CA PRO A 567 -18.39 -4.06 -5.52
C PRO A 567 -19.06 -3.31 -4.37
N GLN A 568 -18.42 -2.22 -3.92
CA GLN A 568 -19.02 -1.35 -2.92
C GLN A 568 -20.15 -0.52 -3.52
N THR A 569 -21.25 -0.43 -2.77
CA THR A 569 -22.35 0.47 -3.04
C THR A 569 -21.94 1.87 -2.58
N GLN A 570 -21.84 2.78 -3.55
CA GLN A 570 -21.46 4.17 -3.29
C GLN A 570 -22.44 4.83 -2.31
N ASN A 571 -21.92 5.70 -1.44
CA ASN A 571 -22.67 6.46 -0.43
C ASN A 571 -23.32 5.63 0.69
N VAL A 572 -23.07 4.32 0.77
CA VAL A 572 -23.43 3.51 1.93
C VAL A 572 -22.23 3.52 2.88
N LYS A 573 -22.47 3.73 4.17
CA LYS A 573 -21.50 3.46 5.24
C LYS A 573 -22.15 2.60 6.31
N GLY A 574 -21.37 1.70 6.87
CA GLY A 574 -21.81 0.88 7.99
C GLY A 574 -21.17 1.34 9.29
N SER A 575 -21.91 1.28 10.39
CA SER A 575 -21.37 1.50 11.73
C SER A 575 -22.03 0.57 12.73
N PRO A 576 -21.34 0.15 13.78
CA PRO A 576 -21.88 -0.80 14.74
C PRO A 576 -22.99 -0.21 15.62
N VAL A 577 -24.00 -1.02 15.94
CA VAL A 577 -25.05 -0.65 16.89
C VAL A 577 -24.44 -0.55 18.29
N GLY A 578 -24.68 0.57 18.97
CA GLY A 578 -24.20 0.78 20.33
C GLY A 578 -22.74 1.24 20.44
N GLY A 579 -22.08 1.56 19.32
CA GLY A 579 -20.75 2.17 19.31
C GLY A 579 -19.62 1.28 19.83
N GLN A 580 -19.80 -0.04 19.77
CA GLN A 580 -18.72 -1.00 20.03
C GLN A 580 -17.68 -0.93 18.92
N ASP A 581 -16.42 -1.24 19.20
CA ASP A 581 -15.43 -1.40 18.13
C ASP A 581 -15.74 -2.68 17.35
N ASP A 582 -16.01 -2.52 16.06
CA ASP A 582 -16.30 -3.62 15.13
C ASP A 582 -15.15 -3.87 14.16
N TYR A 583 -14.02 -3.19 14.34
CA TYR A 583 -12.83 -3.30 13.50
C TYR A 583 -13.15 -3.14 12.00
N GLY A 584 -14.13 -2.28 11.68
CA GLY A 584 -14.55 -1.97 10.31
C GLY A 584 -15.49 -2.99 9.66
N LEU A 585 -15.96 -4.01 10.40
CA LEU A 585 -16.87 -5.03 9.88
C LEU A 585 -18.13 -4.44 9.25
N CYS A 586 -18.84 -3.58 9.98
CA CYS A 586 -20.09 -3.02 9.47
C CYS A 586 -19.84 -2.19 8.22
N ASP A 587 -18.76 -1.40 8.16
CA ASP A 587 -18.46 -0.62 6.95
C ASP A 587 -18.17 -1.54 5.76
N PHE A 588 -17.37 -2.59 5.98
CA PHE A 588 -17.05 -3.57 4.95
C PHE A 588 -18.31 -4.31 4.43
N THR A 589 -19.17 -4.80 5.32
CA THR A 589 -20.32 -5.62 4.92
C THR A 589 -21.50 -4.78 4.41
N CYS A 590 -21.81 -3.64 5.05
CA CYS A 590 -22.95 -2.81 4.68
C CYS A 590 -22.74 -2.19 3.29
N THR A 591 -21.51 -1.74 2.97
CA THR A 591 -21.18 -1.28 1.61
C THR A 591 -21.36 -2.38 0.56
N ARG A 592 -21.37 -3.65 0.96
CA ARG A 592 -21.48 -4.81 0.06
C ARG A 592 -22.82 -5.54 0.16
N GLY A 593 -23.83 -4.85 0.69
CA GLY A 593 -25.22 -5.33 0.69
C GLY A 593 -25.58 -6.26 1.84
N TYR A 594 -24.71 -6.46 2.82
CA TYR A 594 -24.98 -7.25 4.02
C TYR A 594 -24.91 -6.37 5.28
N CYS A 595 -26.06 -5.85 5.74
CA CYS A 595 -26.14 -4.93 6.88
C CYS A 595 -27.24 -5.35 7.87
N PRO A 596 -26.98 -6.30 8.79
CA PRO A 596 -27.97 -6.77 9.75
C PRO A 596 -28.34 -5.67 10.77
N PRO A 597 -29.62 -5.27 10.91
CA PRO A 597 -30.02 -4.11 11.73
C PRO A 597 -29.79 -4.28 13.24
N GLY A 598 -29.57 -5.52 13.71
CA GLY A 598 -29.21 -5.79 15.11
C GLY A 598 -27.72 -5.65 15.42
N ALA A 599 -26.88 -5.53 14.39
CA ALA A 599 -25.42 -5.45 14.52
C ALA A 599 -24.87 -4.14 13.93
N CYS A 600 -25.43 -3.71 12.79
CA CYS A 600 -24.98 -2.55 12.05
C CYS A 600 -26.11 -1.56 11.74
N ILE A 601 -25.72 -0.29 11.67
CA ILE A 601 -26.51 0.84 11.19
C ILE A 601 -25.94 1.23 9.83
N ALA A 602 -26.77 1.15 8.78
CA ALA A 602 -26.42 1.72 7.49
C ALA A 602 -26.76 3.21 7.50
N THR A 603 -25.77 4.05 7.23
CA THR A 603 -26.00 5.45 6.87
C THR A 603 -25.85 5.57 5.36
N ASN A 604 -26.93 5.96 4.70
CA ASN A 604 -26.83 6.46 3.35
C ASN A 604 -26.42 7.93 3.50
N ASN A 605 -25.17 8.25 3.15
CA ASN A 605 -24.70 9.64 3.11
C ASN A 605 -25.31 10.36 1.89
N THR A 606 -26.63 10.39 1.82
CA THR A 606 -27.36 11.32 0.97
C THR A 606 -27.51 12.61 1.74
N GLY A 607 -26.43 13.40 1.76
CA GLY A 607 -26.54 14.84 1.87
C GLY A 607 -27.43 15.31 0.71
N SER A 608 -28.72 15.48 1.03
CA SER A 608 -29.80 16.06 0.22
C SER A 608 -29.44 16.50 -1.21
N SER A 609 -29.22 15.54 -2.10
CA SER A 609 -29.32 15.68 -3.55
C SER A 609 -30.13 14.47 -4.04
N GLY A 610 -31.23 14.74 -4.76
CA GLY A 610 -32.32 13.80 -4.97
C GLY A 610 -31.88 12.43 -5.50
N GLY A 611 -32.50 11.36 -4.98
CA GLY A 611 -32.17 9.98 -5.34
C GLY A 611 -32.23 9.69 -6.84
N THR A 612 -31.46 8.67 -7.27
CA THR A 612 -31.36 8.21 -8.65
C THR A 612 -32.74 7.89 -9.24
N PRO A 613 -33.07 8.33 -10.48
CA PRO A 613 -34.38 8.09 -11.06
C PRO A 613 -34.67 6.59 -11.29
N VAL A 614 -35.82 6.11 -10.82
CA VAL A 614 -36.35 4.77 -11.10
C VAL A 614 -37.20 4.86 -12.36
N SER A 615 -36.66 4.39 -13.48
CA SER A 615 -37.39 4.30 -14.75
C SER A 615 -38.39 3.14 -14.72
N ILE A 616 -39.67 3.46 -14.89
CA ILE A 616 -40.75 2.46 -14.92
C ILE A 616 -41.01 2.06 -16.38
N ASP A 617 -41.00 0.75 -16.63
CA ASP A 617 -41.23 0.20 -17.97
C ASP A 617 -42.68 0.47 -18.45
N PRO A 618 -42.92 0.84 -19.73
CA PRO A 618 -44.26 1.09 -20.28
C PRO A 618 -45.25 -0.06 -20.15
N THR A 619 -44.77 -1.30 -20.01
CA THR A 619 -45.62 -2.49 -19.76
C THR A 619 -46.39 -2.40 -18.45
N ILE A 620 -46.05 -1.47 -17.55
CA ILE A 620 -46.79 -1.29 -16.30
C ILE A 620 -48.28 -0.95 -16.54
N TRP A 621 -48.59 -0.25 -17.63
CA TRP A 621 -49.95 0.18 -17.94
C TRP A 621 -50.87 -0.95 -18.42
N SER A 622 -50.33 -2.12 -18.78
CA SER A 622 -51.12 -3.30 -19.15
C SER A 622 -51.33 -4.27 -17.99
N GLN A 623 -50.76 -3.98 -16.81
CA GLN A 623 -50.94 -4.80 -15.62
C GLN A 623 -52.21 -4.38 -14.87
N PRO A 624 -53.01 -5.32 -14.34
CA PRO A 624 -54.31 -5.01 -13.73
C PRO A 624 -54.20 -4.21 -12.41
N SER A 625 -53.09 -4.32 -11.66
CA SER A 625 -52.83 -3.59 -10.41
C SER A 625 -51.33 -3.63 -10.05
N PRO A 626 -50.45 -2.96 -10.83
CA PRO A 626 -49.01 -3.00 -10.57
C PRO A 626 -48.63 -2.22 -9.31
N THR A 627 -47.66 -2.72 -8.56
CA THR A 627 -47.05 -2.01 -7.42
C THR A 627 -45.59 -1.72 -7.74
N VAL A 628 -45.16 -0.47 -7.54
CA VAL A 628 -43.75 -0.06 -7.67
C VAL A 628 -43.27 0.46 -6.33
N THR A 629 -42.15 -0.08 -5.84
CA THR A 629 -41.58 0.26 -4.54
C THR A 629 -40.22 0.93 -4.71
N CYS A 630 -39.97 2.02 -3.97
CA CYS A 630 -38.64 2.60 -3.79
C CYS A 630 -38.49 3.10 -2.36
N VAL A 631 -37.24 3.22 -1.89
CA VAL A 631 -36.95 3.81 -0.57
C VAL A 631 -36.73 5.32 -0.75
N PRO A 632 -37.54 6.18 -0.10
CA PRO A 632 -37.36 7.63 -0.19
C PRO A 632 -36.00 8.11 0.36
N PRO A 633 -35.40 9.19 -0.18
CA PRO A 633 -35.90 10.00 -1.29
C PRO A 633 -35.66 9.33 -2.66
N CYS A 634 -36.72 9.13 -3.44
CA CYS A 634 -36.66 8.50 -4.76
C CYS A 634 -37.52 9.25 -5.78
N VAL A 635 -37.15 9.15 -7.06
CA VAL A 635 -37.84 9.80 -8.19
C VAL A 635 -38.32 8.72 -9.15
N PHE A 636 -39.63 8.59 -9.36
CA PHE A 636 -40.18 7.70 -10.40
C PHE A 636 -40.21 8.44 -11.74
N VAL A 637 -39.72 7.80 -12.80
CA VAL A 637 -39.85 8.27 -14.18
C VAL A 637 -40.89 7.40 -14.88
N LEU A 638 -42.08 7.96 -15.08
CA LEU A 638 -43.15 7.28 -15.81
C LEU A 638 -42.99 7.56 -17.31
N PRO A 639 -43.24 6.60 -18.20
CA PRO A 639 -43.23 6.86 -19.63
C PRO A 639 -44.44 7.75 -19.98
N PRO A 640 -44.28 8.79 -20.83
CA PRO A 640 -45.39 9.62 -21.27
C PRO A 640 -46.38 8.76 -22.07
N TYR A 641 -47.59 8.59 -21.55
CA TYR A 641 -48.59 7.68 -22.12
C TYR A 641 -50.01 8.23 -21.90
N THR A 642 -50.88 8.08 -22.92
CA THR A 642 -52.31 8.38 -22.82
C THR A 642 -53.03 7.12 -22.37
N LEU A 643 -53.71 7.18 -21.22
CA LEU A 643 -54.33 6.01 -20.63
C LEU A 643 -55.71 5.76 -21.27
N PRO A 644 -56.03 4.52 -21.66
CA PRO A 644 -57.30 4.20 -22.33
C PRO A 644 -58.52 4.36 -21.40
N THR A 645 -58.31 4.32 -20.08
CA THR A 645 -59.32 4.51 -19.04
C THR A 645 -58.74 5.33 -17.89
N PRO A 646 -59.56 6.01 -17.07
CA PRO A 646 -59.08 6.71 -15.87
C PRO A 646 -58.31 5.77 -14.94
N THR A 647 -57.05 6.08 -14.64
CA THR A 647 -56.20 5.30 -13.73
C THR A 647 -56.01 6.06 -12.43
N THR A 648 -56.13 5.36 -11.31
CA THR A 648 -55.96 5.92 -9.97
C THR A 648 -54.61 5.52 -9.39
N PHE A 649 -53.82 6.52 -8.99
CA PHE A 649 -52.56 6.35 -8.27
C PHE A 649 -52.83 6.47 -6.77
N SER A 650 -52.56 5.40 -6.02
CA SER A 650 -52.64 5.38 -4.56
C SER A 650 -51.24 5.21 -3.99
N PHE A 651 -50.94 5.97 -2.93
CA PHE A 651 -49.68 5.90 -2.21
C PHE A 651 -49.96 5.41 -0.80
N GLU A 652 -49.28 4.36 -0.38
CA GLU A 652 -49.33 3.94 1.01
C GLU A 652 -48.79 5.05 1.92
N PRO A 653 -49.37 5.28 3.10
CA PRO A 653 -48.85 6.26 4.05
C PRO A 653 -47.40 5.93 4.40
N VAL A 654 -46.53 6.94 4.35
CA VAL A 654 -45.15 6.78 4.78
C VAL A 654 -45.06 7.23 6.22
N THR A 655 -44.62 6.32 7.09
CA THR A 655 -44.38 6.57 8.50
C THR A 655 -42.88 6.71 8.77
N ALA A 656 -42.47 7.84 9.34
CA ALA A 656 -41.11 8.08 9.80
C ALA A 656 -41.09 8.27 11.32
N THR A 657 -40.18 7.58 12.01
CA THR A 657 -39.99 7.71 13.46
C THR A 657 -38.80 8.63 13.72
N LEU A 658 -39.06 9.78 14.33
CA LEU A 658 -38.02 10.72 14.77
C LEU A 658 -37.66 10.39 16.22
N THR A 659 -36.38 10.18 16.50
CA THR A 659 -35.87 10.04 17.88
C THR A 659 -34.77 11.05 18.08
N GLU A 660 -34.98 12.00 19.00
CA GLU A 660 -34.00 13.04 19.32
C GLU A 660 -33.59 12.92 20.80
N ALA A 661 -32.29 12.89 21.06
CA ALA A 661 -31.70 12.75 22.39
C ALA A 661 -30.97 14.03 22.79
N TRP A 662 -31.42 14.69 23.86
CA TRP A 662 -30.83 15.92 24.36
C TRP A 662 -29.90 15.67 25.55
N VAL A 663 -28.92 16.56 25.75
CA VAL A 663 -27.85 16.48 26.78
C VAL A 663 -28.36 16.35 28.23
N ALA A 664 -29.66 16.59 28.47
CA ALA A 664 -30.32 16.46 29.77
C ALA A 664 -31.11 15.14 29.97
N GLY A 665 -30.93 14.13 29.10
CA GLY A 665 -31.46 12.77 29.32
C GLY A 665 -32.94 12.56 28.98
N CYS A 666 -33.59 13.48 28.27
CA CYS A 666 -34.91 13.24 27.69
C CYS A 666 -34.78 12.77 26.23
N VAL A 667 -35.40 11.64 25.92
CA VAL A 667 -35.57 11.13 24.56
C VAL A 667 -37.02 11.37 24.14
N PHE A 668 -37.22 12.10 23.06
CA PHE A 668 -38.55 12.26 22.46
C PHE A 668 -38.63 11.41 21.19
N THR A 669 -39.62 10.53 21.14
CA THR A 669 -39.95 9.75 19.95
C THR A 669 -41.28 10.23 19.38
N THR A 670 -41.24 10.79 18.17
CA THR A 670 -42.45 11.23 17.45
C THR A 670 -42.57 10.45 16.16
N VAL A 671 -43.74 9.84 15.95
CA VAL A 671 -44.06 9.12 14.72
C VAL A 671 -44.86 10.06 13.82
N VAL A 672 -44.29 10.44 12.67
CA VAL A 672 -44.96 11.26 11.67
C VAL A 672 -45.43 10.34 10.54
N THR A 673 -46.74 10.32 10.29
CA THR A 673 -47.32 9.59 9.15
C THR A 673 -47.81 10.61 8.12
N VAL A 674 -47.29 10.52 6.90
CA VAL A 674 -47.72 11.34 5.76
C VAL A 674 -48.54 10.45 4.82
N SER A 675 -49.77 10.86 4.55
CA SER A 675 -50.68 10.19 3.62
C SER A 675 -51.04 11.12 2.46
N TRP A 676 -51.15 10.58 1.25
CA TRP A 676 -51.55 11.34 0.07
C TRP A 676 -52.94 10.91 -0.43
N PRO A 677 -53.78 11.85 -0.89
CA PRO A 677 -55.02 11.49 -1.57
C PRO A 677 -54.71 10.77 -2.89
N ALA A 678 -55.54 9.79 -3.25
CA ALA A 678 -55.40 9.11 -4.51
C ALA A 678 -55.64 10.07 -5.69
N ILE A 679 -54.86 9.93 -6.76
CA ILE A 679 -54.94 10.80 -7.94
C ILE A 679 -55.52 10.00 -9.11
N THR A 680 -56.65 10.42 -9.67
CA THR A 680 -57.23 9.78 -10.86
C THR A 680 -57.00 10.63 -12.11
N THR A 681 -56.38 10.08 -13.15
CA THR A 681 -56.14 10.81 -14.42
C THR A 681 -56.24 9.88 -15.63
N THR A 682 -56.55 10.46 -16.80
CA THR A 682 -56.56 9.81 -18.12
C THR A 682 -55.34 10.16 -18.98
N ALA A 683 -54.47 11.05 -18.51
CA ALA A 683 -53.23 11.45 -19.20
C ALA A 683 -52.10 11.71 -18.19
N VAL A 684 -50.89 11.23 -18.51
CA VAL A 684 -49.66 11.51 -17.74
C VAL A 684 -48.91 12.67 -18.40
N SER A 685 -49.41 13.90 -18.20
CA SER A 685 -48.80 15.18 -18.64
C SER A 685 -48.72 16.17 -17.47
N PRO A 686 -47.90 17.24 -17.50
CA PRO A 686 -47.67 18.08 -16.33
C PRO A 686 -48.92 18.91 -15.99
N LEU A 687 -49.66 18.47 -14.98
CA LEU A 687 -50.76 19.21 -14.35
C LEU A 687 -50.22 20.19 -13.29
N PRO A 688 -50.90 21.32 -13.04
CA PRO A 688 -50.47 22.32 -12.05
C PRO A 688 -50.55 21.82 -10.60
N THR A 689 -49.61 22.29 -9.79
CA THR A 689 -49.37 21.93 -8.38
C THR A 689 -50.37 22.58 -7.41
N PRO A 690 -51.05 21.81 -6.52
CA PRO A 690 -51.59 22.35 -5.28
C PRO A 690 -50.57 22.21 -4.15
N LEU A 691 -50.24 23.33 -3.50
CA LEU A 691 -49.45 23.38 -2.25
C LEU A 691 -50.40 23.28 -1.05
N TYR A 692 -50.11 22.38 -0.11
CA TYR A 692 -50.83 22.29 1.17
C TYR A 692 -49.86 22.60 2.34
N PRO A 693 -50.05 23.69 3.08
CA PRO A 693 -49.36 23.90 4.35
C PRO A 693 -50.10 23.17 5.48
N LEU A 694 -49.39 22.37 6.28
CA LEU A 694 -49.88 21.88 7.57
C LEU A 694 -49.00 22.51 8.66
N GLY A 695 -49.60 23.34 9.51
CA GLY A 695 -48.94 23.97 10.66
C GLY A 695 -49.42 23.35 11.97
N GLY A 696 -48.49 23.22 12.93
CA GLY A 696 -48.76 22.91 14.32
C GLY A 696 -47.69 23.53 15.22
N ASP A 697 -48.09 24.13 16.34
CA ASP A 697 -47.28 25.01 17.18
C ASP A 697 -46.43 24.31 18.25
N CYS A 698 -45.35 25.04 18.62
CA CYS A 698 -44.29 24.81 19.60
C CYS A 698 -43.10 23.95 19.11
N HIS A 699 -42.13 24.66 18.50
CA HIS A 699 -40.92 24.18 17.80
C HIS A 699 -41.22 23.64 16.40
N SER A 700 -41.09 24.52 15.41
CA SER A 700 -41.52 24.32 14.03
C SER A 700 -40.60 23.36 13.26
N PHE A 701 -40.92 22.06 13.25
CA PHE A 701 -40.43 21.18 12.20
C PHE A 701 -41.25 21.43 10.93
N HIS A 702 -40.60 21.82 9.83
CA HIS A 702 -41.26 21.85 8.54
C HIS A 702 -41.12 20.48 7.88
N VAL A 703 -42.24 19.75 7.77
CA VAL A 703 -42.33 18.56 6.93
C VAL A 703 -42.75 19.01 5.54
N TRP A 704 -41.83 19.04 4.59
CA TRP A 704 -42.16 19.30 3.20
C TRP A 704 -42.34 17.98 2.47
N ALA A 705 -43.56 17.71 2.00
CA ALA A 705 -43.81 16.72 0.96
C ALA A 705 -43.96 17.45 -0.38
N SER A 706 -42.98 17.32 -1.28
CA SER A 706 -43.08 17.94 -2.62
C SER A 706 -43.65 16.95 -3.63
N PHE A 707 -44.91 17.13 -4.01
CA PHE A 707 -45.46 16.54 -5.24
C PHE A 707 -45.20 17.51 -6.38
N GLY A 708 -44.25 17.19 -7.25
CA GLY A 708 -43.87 18.07 -8.36
C GLY A 708 -43.44 17.29 -9.59
N ILE A 709 -44.02 17.66 -10.74
CA ILE A 709 -43.58 17.18 -12.06
C ILE A 709 -42.69 18.28 -12.66
N VAL A 710 -41.45 17.95 -12.98
CA VAL A 710 -40.48 18.89 -13.55
C VAL A 710 -40.80 19.14 -15.04
N PRO A 711 -40.78 20.38 -15.56
CA PRO A 711 -41.03 20.63 -16.97
C PRO A 711 -40.02 19.88 -17.85
N GLY A 712 -40.52 19.07 -18.79
CA GLY A 712 -39.72 18.34 -19.79
C GLY A 712 -39.62 16.82 -19.59
N HIS A 713 -39.99 16.27 -18.43
CA HIS A 713 -40.05 14.81 -18.19
C HIS A 713 -41.16 14.45 -17.20
N SER A 714 -41.90 13.36 -17.44
CA SER A 714 -42.94 12.82 -16.54
C SER A 714 -42.32 12.20 -15.27
N ARG A 715 -41.87 13.05 -14.34
CA ARG A 715 -41.23 12.64 -13.08
C ARG A 715 -42.20 12.81 -11.91
N LEU A 716 -42.25 11.82 -11.03
CA LEU A 716 -42.92 11.89 -9.74
C LEU A 716 -41.86 11.87 -8.64
N ILE A 717 -41.76 12.93 -7.85
CA ILE A 717 -40.83 13.05 -6.73
C ILE A 717 -41.60 12.80 -5.44
N LEU A 718 -41.11 11.89 -4.60
CA LEU A 718 -41.59 11.72 -3.23
C LEU A 718 -40.42 12.05 -2.29
N GLY A 719 -40.42 13.28 -1.77
CA GLY A 719 -39.39 13.75 -0.85
C GLY A 719 -40.02 14.11 0.49
N LEU A 720 -39.33 13.78 1.59
CA LEU A 720 -39.66 14.24 2.93
C LEU A 720 -38.43 15.00 3.43
N ARG A 721 -38.49 16.34 3.45
CA ARG A 721 -37.39 17.18 3.94
C ARG A 721 -37.75 17.71 5.31
N LEU A 722 -36.89 17.44 6.28
CA LEU A 722 -36.99 17.97 7.65
C LEU A 722 -35.92 19.04 7.81
N THR A 723 -36.31 20.23 8.25
CA THR A 723 -35.39 21.32 8.59
C THR A 723 -35.64 21.75 10.03
N SER A 724 -34.61 21.74 10.87
CA SER A 724 -34.62 22.43 12.15
C SER A 724 -34.36 23.92 11.93
N SER A 725 -35.06 24.80 12.64
CA SER A 725 -34.66 26.21 12.77
C SER A 725 -33.47 26.37 13.68
#